data_AF-A0A2N9JI18-F1
#
_entry.id   AF-A0A2N9JI18-F1
#
_cell.length_a   1.000
_cell.length_b   1.000
_cell.length_c   1.000
_cell.angle_alpha   90.00
_cell.angle_beta   90.00
_cell.angle_gamma   90.00
#
_symmetry.space_group_name_H-M   'P 1'
#
loop_
_entity.id
_entity.type
_entity.pdbx_description
1 polymer ?
#
loop_
_entity_poly.entity_id
_entity_poly.type
_entity_poly.pdbx_seq_one_letter_code
_entity_poly.pdbx_strand_id
1 'polypeptide(L)'
;MTQPASALDRELAIEQAHVDLVYAQLDKATASARRSATAGRSIYTSDRGTWMREEDGTAMFERDAFAFQAAKRLATLDAEHEGLVFGRLDLADGDIRYIGRIGVRDEEYEPLVIDWRARAAEPFYRATPADPMDVTRRRVLRCRNDRVIGIEDDLLDAAEAGDLVIIGEGALMASLQRARGNHMRDIVATIQAEQDEAIRAEVPGVTIISGGPGTGKTVVALHRAAYLLYSNRRRFERGGILVVGPSALFMNYIERVLPSLGEDSVTLRSIGAVAVDVLGLVAERNDDAAAAIIKGSLRMAPVLQRLVNLPMVDAGPDGLRLVVTVKGEVLAVDAPALARLRAEILARHKVNRGREAAEQALLRALVAQVPAELDLEPAVAEDLITSSAQWRMFVNAWWPPLSPTEVLRRLDDPAVTRQVSVGLLDEAEQRVLIESFHEQTWSVADIALLDELAALLGPVPADDDDDPLVFIEGGTAVPELVTTADRLAREREDDPDAEGHDEFAHLLIDEAQDVTPMQWRMLRRRGGHASWTIVGDPAQSSWPDLAESEQALAELIGHAPSRRHRLSVNYRSPAEVFALAAQVVSREFPEADLPEAVRSTGVQPELLAGPADALLPTVVERAADLLGTLAGTVGVIAPPSRIAAVEQALAALDDPRLVAVTPLQAKGLEYDGVIVVAPDDIVAESPGGVRVLYVALTRPTQRLVTVDPDPARADWRESLRWPAND
;
A
#
# COMPACT_ATOMS: atom_id res chain seq x y z
N MET A 1 44.03 -4.11 1.00
CA MET A 1 44.00 -3.73 -0.43
C MET A 1 42.56 -3.38 -0.74
N THR A 2 42.25 -2.10 -0.87
CA THR A 2 40.92 -1.61 -1.24
C THR A 2 40.62 -2.07 -2.67
N GLN A 3 39.52 -2.80 -2.87
CA GLN A 3 39.03 -3.14 -4.19
C GLN A 3 38.84 -1.83 -5.00
N PRO A 4 39.11 -1.83 -6.32
CA PRO A 4 38.85 -0.66 -7.14
C PRO A 4 37.37 -0.29 -7.03
N ALA A 5 37.09 0.98 -6.74
CA ALA A 5 35.73 1.50 -6.64
C ALA A 5 34.96 1.15 -7.92
N SER A 6 33.77 0.57 -7.75
CA SER A 6 32.92 0.19 -8.87
C SER A 6 32.50 1.43 -9.67
N ALA A 7 32.02 1.25 -10.91
CA ALA A 7 31.47 2.36 -11.69
C ALA A 7 30.34 3.08 -10.93
N LEU A 8 29.53 2.32 -10.18
CA LEU A 8 28.49 2.82 -9.30
C LEU A 8 29.04 3.72 -8.19
N ASP A 9 30.10 3.30 -7.49
CA ASP A 9 30.68 4.08 -6.39
C ASP A 9 31.20 5.45 -6.85
N ARG A 10 31.74 5.51 -8.08
CA ARG A 10 32.20 6.78 -8.68
C ARG A 10 31.04 7.70 -9.02
N GLU A 11 29.99 7.18 -9.63
CA GLU A 11 28.79 7.97 -9.94
C GLU A 11 28.11 8.45 -8.66
N LEU A 12 27.99 7.60 -7.62
CA LEU A 12 27.47 8.00 -6.31
C LEU A 12 28.27 9.14 -5.69
N ALA A 13 29.61 9.10 -5.78
CA ALA A 13 30.46 10.16 -5.26
C ALA A 13 30.29 11.50 -6.01
N ILE A 14 30.05 11.47 -7.32
CA ILE A 14 29.76 12.66 -8.13
C ILE A 14 28.45 13.29 -7.68
N GLU A 15 27.40 12.48 -7.55
CA GLU A 15 26.08 12.97 -7.15
C GLU A 15 26.09 13.47 -5.69
N GLN A 16 26.81 12.79 -4.79
CA GLN A 16 26.99 13.23 -3.40
C GLN A 16 27.66 14.61 -3.32
N ALA A 17 28.70 14.87 -4.13
CA ALA A 17 29.37 16.16 -4.13
C ALA A 17 28.44 17.31 -4.57
N HIS A 18 27.51 17.05 -5.50
CA HIS A 18 26.50 18.03 -5.89
C HIS A 18 25.48 18.27 -4.77
N VAL A 19 24.99 17.20 -4.13
CA VAL A 19 24.06 17.31 -2.99
C VAL A 19 24.70 18.12 -1.85
N ASP A 20 25.96 17.83 -1.50
CA ASP A 20 26.70 18.58 -0.47
C ASP A 20 26.78 20.08 -0.77
N LEU A 21 27.01 20.44 -2.05
CA LEU A 21 27.02 21.83 -2.50
C LEU A 21 25.66 22.51 -2.33
N VAL A 22 24.57 21.80 -2.66
CA VAL A 22 23.20 22.31 -2.51
C VAL A 22 22.87 22.57 -1.05
N TYR A 23 23.17 21.63 -0.14
CA TYR A 23 22.94 21.81 1.30
C TYR A 23 23.79 22.95 1.87
N ALA A 24 25.04 23.09 1.44
CA ALA A 24 25.87 24.23 1.83
C ALA A 24 25.29 25.59 1.40
N GLN A 25 24.66 25.66 0.22
CA GLN A 25 23.96 26.89 -0.21
C GLN A 25 22.64 27.10 0.53
N LEU A 26 21.91 26.03 0.84
CA LEU A 26 20.71 26.09 1.66
C LEU A 26 21.02 26.67 3.06
N ASP A 27 22.09 26.20 3.70
CA ASP A 27 22.56 26.70 5.00
C ASP A 27 22.89 28.20 4.95
N LYS A 28 23.56 28.65 3.89
CA LYS A 28 23.83 30.08 3.66
C LYS A 28 22.53 30.87 3.51
N ALA A 29 21.57 30.35 2.73
CA ALA A 29 20.27 30.99 2.52
C ALA A 29 19.45 31.06 3.81
N THR A 30 19.42 29.98 4.59
CA THR A 30 18.76 29.89 5.91
C THR A 30 19.40 30.86 6.89
N ALA A 31 20.73 30.91 6.97
CA ALA A 31 21.43 31.87 7.82
C ALA A 31 21.12 33.32 7.41
N SER A 32 21.02 33.60 6.10
CA SER A 32 20.62 34.92 5.59
C SER A 32 19.19 35.27 5.97
N ALA A 33 18.24 34.35 5.80
CA ALA A 33 16.85 34.54 6.18
C ALA A 33 16.68 34.76 7.70
N ARG A 34 17.44 34.03 8.54
CA ARG A 34 17.49 34.25 9.99
C ARG A 34 18.04 35.64 10.34
N ARG A 35 19.10 36.10 9.67
CA ARG A 35 19.62 37.47 9.84
C ARG A 35 18.58 38.52 9.45
N SER A 36 17.86 38.34 8.34
CA SER A 36 16.77 39.22 7.93
C SER A 36 15.60 39.23 8.93
N ALA A 37 15.24 38.07 9.50
CA ALA A 37 14.22 37.99 10.54
C ALA A 37 14.61 38.75 11.82
N THR A 38 15.87 38.65 12.23
CA THR A 38 16.41 39.37 13.40
C THR A 38 16.52 40.87 13.12
N ALA A 39 17.00 41.26 11.94
CA ALA A 39 17.02 42.66 11.51
C ALA A 39 15.59 43.24 11.47
N GLY A 40 14.63 42.50 10.92
CA GLY A 40 13.21 42.85 10.92
C GLY A 40 12.68 43.12 12.32
N ARG A 41 12.97 42.24 13.29
CA ARG A 41 12.61 42.45 14.72
C ARG A 41 13.22 43.71 15.32
N SER A 42 14.40 44.13 14.85
CA SER A 42 15.07 45.36 15.29
C SER A 42 14.59 46.64 14.61
N ILE A 43 13.78 46.56 13.54
CA ILE A 43 13.23 47.73 12.82
C ILE A 43 12.34 48.58 13.76
N TYR A 44 11.62 47.93 14.68
CA TYR A 44 10.79 48.65 15.66
C TYR A 44 10.73 47.93 17.01
N THR A 45 11.46 48.50 17.98
CA THR A 45 11.31 48.25 19.42
C THR A 45 10.78 49.51 20.08
N SER A 46 9.53 49.50 20.54
CA SER A 46 8.98 50.63 21.31
C SER A 46 9.37 50.50 22.77
N ASP A 47 9.93 51.56 23.34
CA ASP A 47 10.27 51.66 24.77
C ASP A 47 9.03 51.97 25.65
N ARG A 48 7.81 52.06 25.08
CA ARG A 48 6.60 52.49 25.81
C ARG A 48 5.44 51.52 25.64
N GLY A 49 4.96 50.97 26.74
CA GLY A 49 3.85 50.01 26.80
C GLY A 49 2.44 50.61 26.94
N THR A 50 2.20 51.89 26.64
CA THR A 50 0.93 52.55 27.05
C THR A 50 0.14 53.30 25.96
N TRP A 51 0.76 53.91 24.93
CA TRP A 51 0.02 54.63 23.87
C TRP A 51 0.75 54.64 22.52
N MET A 52 0.00 54.42 21.43
CA MET A 52 0.47 54.33 20.04
C MET A 52 0.29 55.66 19.30
N ARG A 53 1.26 56.13 18.50
CA ARG A 53 1.04 57.26 17.56
C ARG A 53 0.57 56.78 16.19
N GLU A 54 -0.14 57.65 15.49
CA GLU A 54 -0.55 57.42 14.09
C GLU A 54 0.66 57.23 13.15
N GLU A 55 1.81 57.86 13.47
CA GLU A 55 3.09 57.73 12.74
C GLU A 55 3.81 56.40 12.98
N ASP A 56 3.48 55.65 14.04
CA ASP A 56 4.10 54.35 14.37
C ASP A 56 3.49 53.18 13.58
N GLY A 57 2.31 53.38 12.98
CA GLY A 57 1.56 52.34 12.26
C GLY A 57 2.31 51.80 11.04
N THR A 58 2.97 52.67 10.27
CA THR A 58 3.74 52.29 9.08
C THR A 58 4.96 51.44 9.45
N ALA A 59 5.71 51.84 10.49
CA ALA A 59 6.89 51.10 10.94
C ALA A 59 6.54 49.72 11.53
N MET A 60 5.41 49.61 12.23
CA MET A 60 4.91 48.34 12.75
C MET A 60 4.42 47.42 11.62
N PHE A 61 3.70 47.96 10.63
CA PHE A 61 3.31 47.20 9.44
C PHE A 61 4.53 46.70 8.65
N GLU A 62 5.53 47.55 8.43
CA GLU A 62 6.79 47.16 7.79
C GLU A 62 7.49 46.06 8.58
N ARG A 63 7.63 46.22 9.92
CA ARG A 63 8.20 45.20 10.80
C ARG A 63 7.47 43.86 10.65
N ASP A 64 6.14 43.87 10.75
CA ASP A 64 5.33 42.66 10.72
C ASP A 64 5.35 42.02 9.31
N ALA A 65 5.38 42.82 8.25
CA ALA A 65 5.56 42.33 6.88
C ALA A 65 6.94 41.68 6.67
N PHE A 66 8.03 42.29 7.15
CA PHE A 66 9.37 41.70 7.09
C PHE A 66 9.48 40.43 7.94
N ALA A 67 8.91 40.42 9.14
CA ALA A 67 8.86 39.26 10.01
C ALA A 67 8.05 38.13 9.36
N PHE A 68 6.90 38.45 8.76
CA PHE A 68 6.07 37.48 8.05
C PHE A 68 6.79 36.88 6.84
N GLN A 69 7.43 37.70 6.00
CA GLN A 69 8.17 37.22 4.83
C GLN A 69 9.37 36.35 5.24
N ALA A 70 10.10 36.75 6.28
CA ALA A 70 11.22 35.97 6.78
C ALA A 70 10.76 34.65 7.43
N ALA A 71 9.68 34.67 8.22
CA ALA A 71 9.09 33.48 8.81
C ALA A 71 8.56 32.52 7.73
N LYS A 72 7.86 33.04 6.72
CA LYS A 72 7.40 32.24 5.57
C LYS A 72 8.58 31.60 4.83
N ARG A 73 9.64 32.36 4.58
CA ARG A 73 10.84 31.85 3.90
C ARG A 73 11.57 30.81 4.74
N LEU A 74 11.68 31.00 6.06
CA LEU A 74 12.25 30.01 6.97
C LEU A 74 11.40 28.76 7.01
N ALA A 75 10.07 28.87 7.13
CA ALA A 75 9.18 27.72 7.09
C ALA A 75 9.31 26.93 5.78
N THR A 76 9.47 27.60 4.63
CA THR A 76 9.73 26.90 3.35
C THR A 76 11.08 26.19 3.34
N LEU A 77 12.15 26.80 3.88
CA LEU A 77 13.47 26.20 3.93
C LEU A 77 13.55 25.06 4.98
N ASP A 78 12.80 25.18 6.07
CA ASP A 78 12.80 24.21 7.18
C ASP A 78 11.92 22.99 6.88
N ALA A 79 10.87 23.15 6.07
CA ALA A 79 9.91 22.08 5.75
C ALA A 79 10.49 20.94 4.88
N GLU A 80 11.65 21.10 4.24
CA GLU A 80 12.08 20.22 3.14
C GLU A 80 13.53 19.73 3.30
N HIS A 81 13.86 19.18 4.47
CA HIS A 81 15.23 18.74 4.77
C HIS A 81 15.57 17.35 4.22
N GLU A 82 14.60 16.46 4.02
CA GLU A 82 14.87 15.10 3.54
C GLU A 82 14.67 14.98 2.02
N GLY A 83 15.70 14.52 1.30
CA GLY A 83 15.60 14.26 -0.14
C GLY A 83 15.37 15.51 -0.99
N LEU A 84 16.02 16.63 -0.65
CA LEU A 84 15.88 17.92 -1.35
C LEU A 84 16.12 17.78 -2.87
N VAL A 85 17.17 17.04 -3.25
CA VAL A 85 17.49 16.71 -4.63
C VAL A 85 17.17 15.25 -4.86
N PHE A 86 16.30 14.96 -5.83
CA PHE A 86 15.84 13.61 -6.12
C PHE A 86 15.99 13.22 -7.60
N GLY A 87 16.40 14.15 -8.46
CA GLY A 87 16.50 13.87 -9.88
C GLY A 87 17.57 14.69 -10.61
N ARG A 88 18.01 14.15 -11.73
CA ARG A 88 18.90 14.79 -12.70
C ARG A 88 18.44 14.45 -14.12
N LEU A 89 18.49 15.44 -15.01
CA LEU A 89 18.27 15.30 -16.44
C LEU A 89 19.56 15.65 -17.16
N ASP A 90 19.98 14.79 -18.08
CA ASP A 90 21.02 15.08 -19.06
C ASP A 90 20.34 15.28 -20.41
N LEU A 91 20.49 16.47 -20.98
CA LEU A 91 19.86 16.89 -22.22
C LEU A 91 20.76 16.61 -23.43
N ALA A 92 20.16 16.56 -24.61
CA ALA A 92 20.88 16.29 -25.86
C ALA A 92 21.92 17.37 -26.23
N ASP A 93 21.76 18.60 -25.74
CA ASP A 93 22.72 19.70 -25.91
C ASP A 93 23.90 19.64 -24.92
N GLY A 94 23.89 18.67 -23.99
CA GLY A 94 24.90 18.50 -22.94
C GLY A 94 24.60 19.25 -21.65
N ASP A 95 23.49 20.01 -21.58
CA ASP A 95 23.08 20.68 -20.36
C ASP A 95 22.60 19.67 -19.31
N ILE A 96 22.96 19.92 -18.04
CA ILE A 96 22.56 19.10 -16.90
C ILE A 96 21.60 19.90 -16.03
N ARG A 97 20.46 19.31 -15.68
CA ARG A 97 19.45 19.93 -14.81
C ARG A 97 19.13 19.04 -13.62
N TYR A 98 19.38 19.53 -12.41
CA TYR A 98 18.97 18.85 -11.19
C TYR A 98 17.56 19.28 -10.79
N ILE A 99 16.75 18.31 -10.40
CA ILE A 99 15.36 18.49 -10.00
C ILE A 99 15.24 18.20 -8.51
N GLY A 100 14.51 19.06 -7.80
CA GLY A 100 14.34 18.95 -6.37
C GLY A 100 13.09 19.63 -5.84
N ARG A 101 12.90 19.52 -4.52
CA ARG A 101 11.69 20.01 -3.84
C ARG A 101 11.61 21.54 -3.76
N ILE A 102 12.77 22.19 -3.66
CA ILE A 102 12.93 23.64 -3.63
C ILE A 102 13.95 24.06 -4.68
N GLY A 103 13.68 25.19 -5.34
CA GLY A 103 14.65 25.81 -6.22
C GLY A 103 15.81 26.43 -5.44
N VAL A 104 17.01 25.88 -5.61
CA VAL A 104 18.25 26.41 -5.01
C VAL A 104 19.11 27.03 -6.10
N ARG A 105 19.68 28.19 -5.79
CA ARG A 105 20.57 28.94 -6.68
C ARG A 105 21.88 29.23 -5.96
N ASP A 106 22.95 29.35 -6.71
CA ASP A 106 24.24 29.81 -6.19
C ASP A 106 24.30 31.35 -6.03
N GLU A 107 25.50 31.89 -5.78
CA GLU A 107 25.73 33.31 -5.55
C GLU A 107 25.62 34.13 -6.86
N GLU A 108 25.87 33.49 -8.00
CA GLU A 108 25.76 34.01 -9.35
C GLU A 108 24.33 33.92 -9.93
N TYR A 109 23.38 33.37 -9.17
CA TYR A 109 21.98 33.10 -9.54
C TYR A 109 21.79 31.99 -10.57
N GLU A 110 22.78 31.12 -10.77
CA GLU A 110 22.62 29.91 -11.57
C GLU A 110 21.81 28.86 -10.77
N PRO A 111 20.88 28.15 -11.43
CA PRO A 111 20.04 27.16 -10.75
C PRO A 111 20.84 25.88 -10.47
N LEU A 112 21.20 25.67 -9.20
CA LEU A 112 21.76 24.40 -8.73
C LEU A 112 20.70 23.30 -8.64
N VAL A 113 19.46 23.68 -8.33
CA VAL A 113 18.29 22.80 -8.26
C VAL A 113 17.09 23.54 -8.82
N ILE A 114 16.37 22.88 -9.72
CA ILE A 114 15.11 23.37 -10.26
C ILE A 114 13.98 22.78 -9.41
N ASP A 115 13.10 23.66 -8.92
CA ASP A 115 11.87 23.25 -8.25
C ASP A 115 11.05 22.37 -9.21
N TRP A 116 10.69 21.17 -8.77
CA TRP A 116 9.89 20.21 -9.53
C TRP A 116 8.57 20.77 -10.07
N ARG A 117 8.06 21.83 -9.42
CA ARG A 117 6.85 22.56 -9.80
C ARG A 117 7.05 23.46 -11.02
N ALA A 118 8.29 23.73 -11.42
CA ALA A 118 8.61 24.60 -12.54
C ALA A 118 8.41 23.89 -13.88
N ARG A 119 8.07 24.65 -14.93
CA ARG A 119 7.95 24.12 -16.31
C ARG A 119 9.26 23.52 -16.83
N ALA A 120 10.40 24.00 -16.35
CA ALA A 120 11.70 23.45 -16.72
C ALA A 120 11.94 22.02 -16.21
N ALA A 121 11.19 21.58 -15.19
CA ALA A 121 11.22 20.21 -14.66
C ALA A 121 10.21 19.28 -15.36
N GLU A 122 9.39 19.80 -16.28
CA GLU A 122 8.37 19.04 -17.02
C GLU A 122 8.90 17.75 -17.68
N PRO A 123 10.07 17.77 -18.36
CA PRO A 123 10.60 16.57 -19.00
C PRO A 123 10.88 15.44 -17.99
N PHE A 124 11.17 15.74 -16.73
CA PHE A 124 11.42 14.71 -15.71
C PHE A 124 10.24 13.76 -15.53
N TYR A 125 9.01 14.26 -15.70
CA TYR A 125 7.77 13.51 -15.48
C TYR A 125 7.09 13.05 -16.78
N ARG A 126 7.25 13.82 -17.86
CA ARG A 126 6.50 13.61 -19.11
C ARG A 126 7.32 12.99 -20.23
N ALA A 127 8.65 13.09 -20.16
CA ALA A 127 9.50 12.52 -21.19
C ALA A 127 9.41 11.00 -21.14
N THR A 128 9.28 10.41 -22.32
CA THR A 128 9.27 8.97 -22.54
C THR A 128 10.19 8.66 -23.71
N PRO A 129 10.60 7.41 -23.92
CA PRO A 129 11.48 7.11 -25.05
C PRO A 129 10.85 7.40 -26.43
N ALA A 130 9.52 7.41 -26.54
CA ALA A 130 8.81 7.79 -27.76
C ALA A 130 8.76 9.31 -27.98
N ASP A 131 8.82 10.10 -26.91
CA ASP A 131 8.82 11.56 -26.91
C ASP A 131 9.78 12.06 -25.81
N PRO A 132 11.10 12.08 -26.09
CA PRO A 132 12.12 12.32 -25.07
C PRO A 132 12.19 13.77 -24.57
N MET A 133 11.51 14.72 -25.22
CA MET A 133 11.52 16.15 -24.84
C MET A 133 12.95 16.71 -24.65
N ASP A 134 13.86 16.39 -25.59
CA ASP A 134 15.30 16.73 -25.58
C ASP A 134 16.12 16.12 -24.44
N VAL A 135 15.56 15.19 -23.66
CA VAL A 135 16.26 14.46 -22.59
C VAL A 135 16.90 13.20 -23.14
N THR A 136 18.20 13.06 -22.93
CA THR A 136 18.95 11.84 -23.25
C THR A 136 18.84 10.82 -22.12
N ARG A 137 19.13 11.25 -20.88
CA ARG A 137 19.11 10.41 -19.69
C ARG A 137 18.35 11.09 -18.56
N ARG A 138 17.48 10.34 -17.90
CA ARG A 138 16.85 10.71 -16.64
C ARG A 138 17.47 9.87 -15.52
N ARG A 139 18.04 10.53 -14.53
CA ARG A 139 18.58 9.90 -13.33
C ARG A 139 17.71 10.23 -12.13
N VAL A 140 17.30 9.20 -11.39
CA VAL A 140 16.62 9.33 -10.11
C VAL A 140 17.66 9.13 -8.99
N LEU A 141 17.72 10.08 -8.08
CA LEU A 141 18.64 10.11 -6.95
C LEU A 141 17.89 9.67 -5.69
N ARG A 142 18.41 8.66 -4.99
CA ARG A 142 17.90 8.24 -3.69
C ARG A 142 18.74 8.87 -2.62
N CYS A 143 18.14 9.76 -1.85
CA CYS A 143 18.79 10.50 -0.77
C CYS A 143 18.12 10.14 0.55
N ARG A 144 18.91 9.89 1.59
CA ARG A 144 18.46 9.85 2.97
C ARG A 144 19.10 11.02 3.69
N ASN A 145 18.29 12.01 4.06
CA ASN A 145 18.75 13.35 4.42
C ASN A 145 19.68 13.91 3.33
N ASP A 146 20.91 14.26 3.72
CA ASP A 146 21.98 14.80 2.89
C ASP A 146 22.82 13.73 2.17
N ARG A 147 22.56 12.43 2.37
CA ARG A 147 23.37 11.34 1.81
C ARG A 147 22.69 10.64 0.64
N VAL A 148 23.38 10.55 -0.50
CA VAL A 148 22.97 9.76 -1.67
C VAL A 148 23.25 8.28 -1.40
N ILE A 149 22.18 7.51 -1.24
CA ILE A 149 22.21 6.06 -0.97
C ILE A 149 22.11 5.22 -2.25
N GLY A 150 21.75 5.83 -3.38
CA GLY A 150 21.57 5.12 -4.63
C GLY A 150 21.16 5.99 -5.80
N ILE A 151 21.34 5.45 -7.00
CA ILE A 151 20.97 6.08 -8.25
C ILE A 151 20.38 5.06 -9.22
N GLU A 152 19.45 5.51 -10.04
CA GLU A 152 18.80 4.71 -11.08
C GLU A 152 18.66 5.55 -12.34
N ASP A 153 19.11 5.02 -13.48
CA ASP A 153 19.07 5.71 -14.76
C ASP A 153 18.02 5.11 -15.69
N ASP A 154 17.25 5.99 -16.32
CA ASP A 154 16.36 5.71 -17.43
C ASP A 154 16.88 6.39 -18.70
N LEU A 155 17.08 5.58 -19.74
CA LEU A 155 17.62 6.04 -21.02
C LEU A 155 16.46 6.33 -21.97
N LEU A 156 16.25 7.60 -22.28
CA LEU A 156 15.15 8.06 -23.12
C LEU A 156 15.56 8.19 -24.58
N ASP A 157 16.77 8.70 -24.84
CA ASP A 157 17.36 8.73 -26.18
C ASP A 157 18.72 8.02 -26.21
N ALA A 158 18.73 6.85 -26.86
CA ALA A 158 19.92 6.04 -26.98
C ALA A 158 20.87 6.48 -28.10
N ALA A 159 20.38 7.24 -29.09
CA ALA A 159 21.21 7.72 -30.19
C ALA A 159 22.20 8.79 -29.72
N GLU A 160 21.75 9.66 -28.81
CA GLU A 160 22.52 10.76 -28.24
C GLU A 160 23.21 10.40 -26.91
N ALA A 161 23.15 9.15 -26.48
CA ALA A 161 23.68 8.68 -25.19
C ALA A 161 25.22 8.79 -25.04
N GLY A 162 25.96 8.81 -26.16
CA GLY A 162 27.42 8.93 -26.15
C GLY A 162 28.13 7.93 -25.21
N ASP A 163 29.03 8.45 -24.37
CA ASP A 163 29.81 7.71 -23.36
C ASP A 163 29.17 7.77 -21.94
N LEU A 164 27.88 8.10 -21.83
CA LEU A 164 27.21 8.18 -20.52
C LEU A 164 27.24 6.82 -19.80
N VAL A 165 27.59 6.85 -18.52
CA VAL A 165 27.47 5.68 -17.63
C VAL A 165 26.01 5.54 -17.25
N ILE A 166 25.41 4.39 -17.58
CA ILE A 166 24.00 4.09 -17.28
C ILE A 166 23.97 3.00 -16.22
N ILE A 167 23.23 3.24 -15.14
CA ILE A 167 23.13 2.38 -13.97
C ILE A 167 21.67 1.91 -13.79
N GLY A 168 21.48 0.67 -13.36
CA GLY A 168 20.14 0.12 -13.10
C GLY A 168 19.45 -0.39 -14.37
N GLU A 169 18.14 -0.20 -14.47
CA GLU A 169 17.31 -0.71 -15.56
C GLU A 169 17.70 -0.15 -16.93
N GLY A 170 18.04 1.14 -17.02
CA GLY A 170 18.50 1.75 -18.27
C GLY A 170 19.74 1.07 -18.85
N ALA A 171 20.60 0.47 -18.01
CA ALA A 171 21.79 -0.24 -18.47
C ALA A 171 21.43 -1.51 -19.24
N LEU A 172 20.34 -2.17 -18.85
CA LEU A 172 19.80 -3.36 -19.51
C LEU A 172 19.24 -3.01 -20.88
N MET A 173 18.43 -1.95 -20.97
CA MET A 173 17.87 -1.46 -22.23
C MET A 173 18.96 -0.99 -23.20
N ALA A 174 19.97 -0.26 -22.69
CA ALA A 174 21.13 0.14 -23.47
C ALA A 174 21.97 -1.06 -23.96
N SER A 175 22.02 -2.16 -23.19
CA SER A 175 22.66 -3.41 -23.61
C SER A 175 21.89 -4.08 -24.75
N LEU A 176 20.56 -4.15 -24.65
CA LEU A 176 19.69 -4.73 -25.67
C LEU A 176 19.75 -3.96 -27.00
N GLN A 177 19.79 -2.62 -26.94
CA GLN A 177 19.96 -1.78 -28.14
C GLN A 177 21.35 -1.91 -28.79
N ARG A 178 22.40 -2.17 -27.98
CA ARG A 178 23.77 -2.40 -28.47
C ARG A 178 23.96 -3.79 -29.09
N ALA A 179 23.14 -4.77 -28.71
CA ALA A 179 23.15 -6.10 -29.33
C ALA A 179 22.81 -5.97 -30.83
N ARG A 180 23.79 -6.26 -31.69
CA ARG A 180 23.74 -5.98 -33.13
C ARG A 180 22.64 -6.78 -33.84
N GLY A 181 21.56 -6.12 -34.28
CA GLY A 181 20.57 -6.64 -35.22
C GLY A 181 19.35 -5.72 -35.40
N ASN A 182 18.79 -5.63 -36.61
CA ASN A 182 17.58 -4.82 -36.86
C ASN A 182 16.38 -5.30 -36.01
N HIS A 183 16.28 -6.62 -35.79
CA HIS A 183 15.23 -7.23 -34.98
C HIS A 183 15.21 -6.77 -33.51
N MET A 184 16.38 -6.60 -32.88
CA MET A 184 16.45 -6.14 -31.48
C MET A 184 16.02 -4.67 -31.33
N ARG A 185 16.27 -3.84 -32.34
CA ARG A 185 15.79 -2.44 -32.34
C ARG A 185 14.27 -2.38 -32.44
N ASP A 186 13.68 -3.21 -33.29
CA ASP A 186 12.23 -3.30 -33.44
C ASP A 186 11.55 -3.80 -32.14
N ILE A 187 12.17 -4.75 -31.44
CA ILE A 187 11.71 -5.23 -30.13
C ILE A 187 11.76 -4.12 -29.08
N VAL A 188 12.87 -3.37 -28.98
CA VAL A 188 12.98 -2.28 -28.00
C VAL A 188 11.98 -1.16 -28.31
N ALA A 189 11.78 -0.82 -29.58
CA ALA A 189 10.75 0.13 -29.98
C ALA A 189 9.34 -0.36 -29.61
N THR A 190 9.07 -1.66 -29.72
CA THR A 190 7.81 -2.28 -29.30
C THR A 190 7.62 -2.18 -27.78
N ILE A 191 8.64 -2.53 -26.99
CA ILE A 191 8.62 -2.38 -25.53
C ILE A 191 8.28 -0.93 -25.15
N GLN A 192 9.01 0.03 -25.72
CA GLN A 192 8.84 1.44 -25.39
C GLN A 192 7.46 1.99 -25.81
N ALA A 193 6.93 1.55 -26.94
CA ALA A 193 5.60 1.93 -27.40
C ALA A 193 4.49 1.38 -26.50
N GLU A 194 4.56 0.10 -26.11
CA GLU A 194 3.61 -0.52 -25.17
C GLU A 194 3.63 0.18 -23.81
N GLN A 195 4.82 0.53 -23.31
CA GLN A 195 4.98 1.26 -22.05
C GLN A 195 4.43 2.69 -22.14
N ASP A 196 4.72 3.43 -23.21
CA ASP A 196 4.23 4.81 -23.40
C ASP A 196 2.71 4.87 -23.46
N GLU A 197 2.07 3.93 -24.18
CA GLU A 197 0.61 3.85 -24.27
C GLU A 197 -0.03 3.65 -22.89
N ALA A 198 0.54 2.74 -22.08
CA ALA A 198 0.07 2.48 -20.72
C ALA A 198 0.30 3.69 -19.79
N ILE A 199 1.45 4.35 -19.87
CA ILE A 199 1.80 5.52 -19.04
C ILE A 199 0.86 6.69 -19.35
N ARG A 200 0.62 6.98 -20.64
CA ARG A 200 -0.14 8.15 -21.11
C ARG A 200 -1.65 7.91 -21.22
N ALA A 201 -2.13 6.71 -20.94
CA ALA A 201 -3.56 6.38 -20.98
C ALA A 201 -4.40 7.39 -20.17
N GLU A 202 -5.59 7.72 -20.68
CA GLU A 202 -6.44 8.75 -20.09
C GLU A 202 -6.83 8.44 -18.62
N VAL A 203 -6.97 9.49 -17.81
CA VAL A 203 -7.25 9.39 -16.37
C VAL A 203 -8.61 8.76 -16.03
N PRO A 204 -9.74 9.15 -16.65
CA PRO A 204 -11.05 8.70 -16.18
C PRO A 204 -11.23 7.19 -16.35
N GLY A 205 -11.74 6.55 -15.29
CA GLY A 205 -12.09 5.14 -15.24
C GLY A 205 -10.96 4.23 -14.74
N VAL A 206 -10.88 3.04 -15.31
CA VAL A 206 -9.98 1.96 -14.88
C VAL A 206 -9.00 1.62 -15.99
N THR A 207 -7.71 1.69 -15.68
CA THR A 207 -6.62 1.26 -16.57
C THR A 207 -6.04 -0.04 -16.01
N ILE A 208 -6.11 -1.11 -16.78
CA ILE A 208 -5.55 -2.41 -16.40
C ILE A 208 -4.27 -2.62 -17.20
N ILE A 209 -3.15 -2.79 -16.51
CA ILE A 209 -1.84 -3.09 -17.09
C ILE A 209 -1.54 -4.55 -16.79
N SER A 210 -1.65 -5.37 -17.82
CA SER A 210 -1.37 -6.81 -17.75
C SER A 210 -0.02 -7.12 -18.37
N GLY A 211 0.74 -8.02 -17.77
CA GLY A 211 1.98 -8.52 -18.36
C GLY A 211 2.64 -9.57 -17.47
N GLY A 212 3.31 -10.52 -18.10
CA GLY A 212 4.01 -11.58 -17.38
C GLY A 212 5.20 -11.09 -16.55
N PRO A 213 5.94 -11.98 -15.89
CA PRO A 213 7.15 -11.61 -15.17
C PRO A 213 8.21 -11.03 -16.11
N GLY A 214 8.93 -10.02 -15.62
CA GLY A 214 10.06 -9.40 -16.31
C GLY A 214 9.72 -8.44 -17.46
N THR A 215 8.45 -8.04 -17.59
CA THR A 215 7.98 -7.03 -18.56
C THR A 215 8.06 -5.58 -18.05
N GLY A 216 8.48 -5.37 -16.79
CA GLY A 216 8.58 -4.04 -16.18
C GLY A 216 7.24 -3.42 -15.72
N LYS A 217 6.17 -4.21 -15.62
CA LYS A 217 4.81 -3.75 -15.25
C LYS A 217 4.73 -2.79 -14.06
N THR A 218 5.42 -3.09 -12.96
CA THR A 218 5.48 -2.25 -11.76
C THR A 218 6.10 -0.88 -12.06
N VAL A 219 7.24 -0.84 -12.76
CA VAL A 219 7.91 0.42 -13.13
C VAL A 219 7.03 1.26 -14.05
N VAL A 220 6.35 0.63 -15.02
CA VAL A 220 5.38 1.31 -15.88
C VAL A 220 4.23 1.92 -15.07
N ALA A 221 3.72 1.19 -14.08
CA ALA A 221 2.68 1.69 -13.17
C ALA A 221 3.14 2.91 -12.37
N LEU A 222 4.38 2.88 -11.85
CA LEU A 222 4.96 3.99 -11.10
C LEU A 222 5.20 5.22 -11.99
N HIS A 223 5.73 5.01 -13.20
CA HIS A 223 5.88 6.08 -14.19
C HIS A 223 4.53 6.69 -14.55
N ARG A 224 3.48 5.87 -14.67
CA ARG A 224 2.11 6.35 -14.84
C ARG A 224 1.67 7.22 -13.66
N ALA A 225 1.84 6.77 -12.41
CA ALA A 225 1.49 7.57 -11.24
C ALA A 225 2.20 8.93 -11.24
N ALA A 226 3.51 8.95 -11.52
CA ALA A 226 4.29 10.18 -11.64
C ALA A 226 3.78 11.10 -12.78
N TYR A 227 3.49 10.53 -13.95
CA TYR A 227 2.90 11.24 -15.08
C TYR A 227 1.53 11.86 -14.72
N LEU A 228 0.69 11.13 -13.99
CA LEU A 228 -0.63 11.59 -13.57
C LEU A 228 -0.56 12.75 -12.56
N LEU A 229 0.33 12.64 -11.56
CA LEU A 229 0.59 13.72 -10.59
C LEU A 229 0.97 15.03 -11.28
N TYR A 230 1.84 14.96 -12.30
CA TYR A 230 2.28 16.14 -13.02
C TYR A 230 1.21 16.69 -13.96
N SER A 231 0.66 15.82 -14.83
CA SER A 231 -0.30 16.24 -15.87
C SER A 231 -1.61 16.77 -15.30
N ASN A 232 -2.04 16.29 -14.13
CA ASN A 232 -3.33 16.62 -13.51
C ASN A 232 -3.16 17.14 -12.08
N ARG A 233 -2.12 17.94 -11.86
CA ARG A 233 -1.68 18.44 -10.56
C ARG A 233 -2.79 18.95 -9.63
N ARG A 234 -3.72 19.76 -10.13
CA ARG A 234 -4.82 20.33 -9.33
C ARG A 234 -5.75 19.27 -8.71
N ARG A 235 -5.92 18.11 -9.38
CA ARG A 235 -6.80 17.03 -8.92
C ARG A 235 -6.09 16.19 -7.84
N PHE A 236 -4.81 15.87 -8.06
CA PHE A 236 -4.08 14.94 -7.20
C PHE A 236 -3.34 15.59 -6.03
N GLU A 237 -3.02 16.89 -6.07
CA GLU A 237 -2.45 17.60 -4.91
C GLU A 237 -3.40 17.66 -3.70
N ARG A 238 -4.72 17.53 -3.91
CA ARG A 238 -5.73 17.52 -2.83
C ARG A 238 -6.28 16.13 -2.55
N GLY A 239 -6.48 15.34 -3.59
CA GLY A 239 -7.08 14.01 -3.47
C GLY A 239 -6.07 12.87 -3.30
N GLY A 240 -4.77 13.11 -3.46
CA GLY A 240 -3.74 12.08 -3.30
C GLY A 240 -3.83 10.88 -4.27
N ILE A 241 -2.82 10.03 -4.19
CA ILE A 241 -2.72 8.74 -4.87
C ILE A 241 -2.40 7.68 -3.82
N LEU A 242 -3.25 6.66 -3.70
CA LEU A 242 -2.96 5.48 -2.88
C LEU A 242 -2.32 4.41 -3.76
N VAL A 243 -1.09 4.02 -3.41
CA VAL A 243 -0.40 2.88 -4.02
C VAL A 243 -0.47 1.71 -3.05
N VAL A 244 -1.02 0.60 -3.52
CA VAL A 244 -1.20 -0.63 -2.74
C VAL A 244 -0.37 -1.75 -3.35
N GLY A 245 0.42 -2.41 -2.53
CA GLY A 245 1.21 -3.57 -2.91
C GLY A 245 1.04 -4.76 -1.95
N PRO A 246 1.63 -5.92 -2.30
CA PRO A 246 1.40 -7.17 -1.59
C PRO A 246 2.06 -7.23 -0.21
N SER A 247 3.21 -6.56 -0.01
CA SER A 247 4.00 -6.68 1.23
C SER A 247 4.68 -5.36 1.61
N ALA A 248 5.02 -5.20 2.89
CA ALA A 248 5.77 -4.04 3.37
C ALA A 248 7.18 -3.96 2.74
N LEU A 249 7.84 -5.10 2.51
CA LEU A 249 9.14 -5.14 1.81
C LEU A 249 9.03 -4.60 0.38
N PHE A 250 7.94 -4.93 -0.31
CA PHE A 250 7.64 -4.39 -1.63
C PHE A 250 7.38 -2.88 -1.57
N MET A 251 6.59 -2.40 -0.60
CA MET A 251 6.36 -0.96 -0.45
C MET A 251 7.66 -0.19 -0.18
N ASN A 252 8.57 -0.73 0.64
CA ASN A 252 9.90 -0.15 0.86
C ASN A 252 10.77 -0.14 -0.41
N TYR A 253 10.53 -1.07 -1.35
CA TYR A 253 11.17 -1.03 -2.66
C TYR A 253 10.55 0.07 -3.55
N ILE A 254 9.23 0.18 -3.56
CA ILE A 254 8.52 1.20 -4.35
C ILE A 254 8.84 2.63 -3.87
N GLU A 255 8.92 2.84 -2.56
CA GLU A 255 9.35 4.11 -1.97
C GLU A 255 10.72 4.57 -2.49
N ARG A 256 11.59 3.62 -2.87
CA ARG A 256 12.91 3.92 -3.45
C ARG A 256 12.84 4.37 -4.91
N VAL A 257 11.82 3.94 -5.65
CA VAL A 257 11.68 4.18 -7.10
C VAL A 257 10.79 5.40 -7.37
N LEU A 258 9.77 5.61 -6.55
CA LEU A 258 8.93 6.79 -6.59
C LEU A 258 9.30 7.68 -5.39
N PRO A 259 10.37 8.50 -5.48
CA PRO A 259 10.67 9.45 -4.43
C PRO A 259 9.42 10.30 -4.18
N SER A 260 9.11 10.56 -2.91
CA SER A 260 7.95 11.32 -2.45
C SER A 260 7.72 12.60 -3.29
N LEU A 261 6.87 12.50 -4.31
CA LEU A 261 6.52 13.60 -5.19
C LEU A 261 5.51 14.50 -4.48
N GLY A 262 6.02 15.37 -3.61
CA GLY A 262 5.19 16.14 -2.69
C GLY A 262 4.69 15.24 -1.56
N GLU A 263 5.16 15.54 -0.35
CA GLU A 263 5.06 14.73 0.87
C GLU A 263 3.63 14.29 1.25
N ASP A 264 2.60 14.95 0.70
CA ASP A 264 1.18 14.68 0.99
C ASP A 264 0.40 14.03 -0.17
N SER A 265 1.01 13.83 -1.34
CA SER A 265 0.24 13.46 -2.55
C SER A 265 0.25 11.97 -2.88
N VAL A 266 1.16 11.19 -2.31
CA VAL A 266 1.23 9.74 -2.51
C VAL A 266 1.30 9.01 -1.18
N THR A 267 0.36 8.10 -0.96
CA THR A 267 0.31 7.24 0.22
C THR A 267 0.63 5.81 -0.20
N LEU A 268 1.67 5.23 0.39
CA LEU A 268 2.08 3.85 0.14
C LEU A 268 1.52 2.98 1.28
N ARG A 269 0.68 1.98 0.97
CA ARG A 269 0.19 1.00 1.96
C ARG A 269 0.39 -0.43 1.45
N SER A 270 0.82 -1.34 2.31
CA SER A 270 0.63 -2.77 2.03
C SER A 270 -0.86 -3.13 2.18
N ILE A 271 -1.31 -4.22 1.58
CA ILE A 271 -2.72 -4.62 1.66
C ILE A 271 -3.25 -4.76 3.11
N GLY A 272 -2.40 -5.24 4.04
CA GLY A 272 -2.72 -5.35 5.47
C GLY A 272 -2.65 -4.03 6.25
N ALA A 273 -2.15 -2.96 5.64
CA ALA A 273 -2.10 -1.61 6.21
C ALA A 273 -3.15 -0.66 5.60
N VAL A 274 -3.93 -1.10 4.60
CA VAL A 274 -4.89 -0.23 3.89
C VAL A 274 -5.89 0.42 4.85
N ALA A 275 -6.37 -0.32 5.85
CA ALA A 275 -7.39 0.14 6.79
C ALA A 275 -6.85 0.83 8.06
N VAL A 276 -5.58 1.26 8.05
CA VAL A 276 -4.97 1.99 9.19
C VAL A 276 -5.67 3.32 9.47
N ASP A 277 -6.23 3.96 8.44
CA ASP A 277 -7.02 5.20 8.53
C ASP A 277 -8.27 5.04 9.40
N VAL A 278 -8.96 3.90 9.30
CA VAL A 278 -10.21 3.64 10.03
C VAL A 278 -9.95 2.90 11.34
N LEU A 279 -9.07 1.90 11.31
CA LEU A 279 -8.90 0.96 12.41
C LEU A 279 -7.72 1.30 13.32
N GLY A 280 -6.73 2.07 12.83
CA GLY A 280 -5.46 2.26 13.53
C GLY A 280 -4.62 0.98 13.65
N LEU A 281 -4.92 -0.05 12.86
CA LEU A 281 -4.30 -1.37 12.91
C LEU A 281 -3.53 -1.67 11.62
N VAL A 282 -2.42 -2.41 11.76
CA VAL A 282 -1.65 -2.97 10.66
C VAL A 282 -1.45 -4.46 10.94
N ALA A 283 -1.69 -5.30 9.92
CA ALA A 283 -1.42 -6.74 9.99
C ALA A 283 -0.38 -7.15 8.96
N GLU A 284 0.59 -7.95 9.39
CA GLU A 284 1.62 -8.56 8.53
C GLU A 284 1.53 -10.09 8.51
N ARG A 285 0.81 -10.70 9.47
CA ARG A 285 0.63 -12.15 9.53
C ARG A 285 -0.29 -12.61 8.41
N ASN A 286 0.12 -13.64 7.67
CA ASN A 286 -0.75 -14.36 6.74
C ASN A 286 -1.40 -15.55 7.45
N ASP A 287 -2.66 -15.80 7.12
CA ASP A 287 -3.34 -17.01 7.56
C ASP A 287 -2.95 -18.21 6.68
N ASP A 288 -3.24 -19.41 7.18
CA ASP A 288 -3.21 -20.63 6.38
C ASP A 288 -4.08 -20.50 5.12
N ALA A 289 -3.67 -21.19 4.06
CA ALA A 289 -4.30 -21.11 2.74
C ALA A 289 -5.83 -21.25 2.77
N ALA A 290 -6.33 -22.26 3.48
CA ALA A 290 -7.77 -22.52 3.58
C ALA A 290 -8.52 -21.38 4.30
N ALA A 291 -7.96 -20.84 5.38
CA ALA A 291 -8.57 -19.73 6.12
C ALA A 291 -8.56 -18.43 5.30
N ALA A 292 -7.45 -18.12 4.61
CA ALA A 292 -7.34 -16.96 3.74
C ALA A 292 -8.36 -16.98 2.60
N ILE A 293 -8.61 -18.15 1.99
CA ILE A 293 -9.63 -18.32 0.94
C ILE A 293 -11.04 -18.09 1.49
N ILE A 294 -11.37 -18.64 2.66
CA ILE A 294 -12.69 -18.44 3.26
C ILE A 294 -12.91 -16.96 3.60
N LYS A 295 -11.95 -16.34 4.27
CA LYS A 295 -12.02 -14.92 4.69
C LYS A 295 -12.05 -13.95 3.51
N GLY A 296 -11.34 -14.27 2.42
CA GLY A 296 -11.28 -13.43 1.22
C GLY A 296 -12.53 -13.45 0.34
N SER A 297 -13.38 -14.47 0.47
CA SER A 297 -14.56 -14.68 -0.39
C SER A 297 -15.70 -13.69 -0.10
N LEU A 298 -16.49 -13.35 -1.12
CA LEU A 298 -17.70 -12.53 -1.00
C LEU A 298 -18.77 -13.17 -0.11
N ARG A 299 -18.69 -14.49 0.14
CA ARG A 299 -19.55 -15.20 1.11
C ARG A 299 -19.42 -14.62 2.53
N MET A 300 -18.30 -13.99 2.87
CA MET A 300 -18.13 -13.38 4.19
C MET A 300 -18.96 -12.11 4.39
N ALA A 301 -19.23 -11.32 3.35
CA ALA A 301 -20.06 -10.11 3.49
C ALA A 301 -21.44 -10.38 4.15
N PRO A 302 -22.24 -11.36 3.69
CA PRO A 302 -23.49 -11.71 4.38
C PRO A 302 -23.28 -12.37 5.75
N VAL A 303 -22.16 -13.08 5.98
CA VAL A 303 -21.81 -13.60 7.32
C VAL A 303 -21.61 -12.44 8.30
N LEU A 304 -20.83 -11.43 7.94
CA LEU A 304 -20.58 -10.24 8.76
C LEU A 304 -21.88 -9.45 9.00
N GLN A 305 -22.74 -9.31 7.99
CA GLN A 305 -24.05 -8.67 8.16
C GLN A 305 -24.92 -9.42 9.17
N ARG A 306 -24.96 -10.76 9.12
CA ARG A 306 -25.67 -11.59 10.11
C ARG A 306 -25.04 -11.49 11.50
N LEU A 307 -23.71 -11.39 11.58
CA LEU A 307 -22.97 -11.22 12.83
C LEU A 307 -23.28 -9.88 13.51
N VAL A 308 -23.36 -8.80 12.75
CA VAL A 308 -23.78 -7.48 13.23
C VAL A 308 -25.24 -7.48 13.69
N ASN A 309 -26.11 -8.20 12.98
CA ASN A 309 -27.52 -8.33 13.34
C ASN A 309 -27.73 -9.17 14.62
N LEU A 310 -26.82 -10.10 14.92
CA LEU A 310 -26.88 -10.94 16.12
C LEU A 310 -26.57 -10.09 17.38
N PRO A 311 -27.50 -9.97 18.36
CA PRO A 311 -27.24 -9.25 19.61
C PRO A 311 -26.01 -9.81 20.36
N MET A 312 -25.32 -8.96 21.13
CA MET A 312 -24.17 -9.38 21.96
C MET A 312 -24.59 -10.24 23.15
N VAL A 313 -25.83 -10.09 23.61
CA VAL A 313 -26.37 -10.83 24.75
C VAL A 313 -26.79 -12.22 24.31
N ASP A 314 -26.35 -13.24 25.07
CA ASP A 314 -26.91 -14.57 24.95
C ASP A 314 -28.37 -14.55 25.43
N ALA A 315 -29.29 -14.83 24.51
CA ALA A 315 -30.72 -14.85 24.76
C ALA A 315 -31.14 -16.02 25.67
N GLY A 316 -30.28 -17.01 25.88
CA GLY A 316 -30.60 -18.23 26.61
C GLY A 316 -31.75 -19.03 25.97
N PRO A 317 -32.25 -20.08 26.63
CA PRO A 317 -33.33 -20.92 26.10
C PRO A 317 -34.69 -20.20 26.04
N ASP A 318 -34.91 -19.19 26.89
CA ASP A 318 -36.19 -18.46 26.99
C ASP A 318 -36.28 -17.25 26.05
N GLY A 319 -35.19 -16.91 25.37
CA GLY A 319 -35.13 -15.78 24.44
C GLY A 319 -34.96 -14.42 25.14
N LEU A 320 -34.46 -13.44 24.38
CA LEU A 320 -34.27 -12.08 24.87
C LEU A 320 -35.62 -11.39 25.10
N ARG A 321 -35.85 -10.81 26.28
CA ARG A 321 -37.11 -10.11 26.61
C ARG A 321 -36.85 -8.85 27.43
N LEU A 322 -37.45 -7.74 27.01
CA LEU A 322 -37.50 -6.50 27.81
C LEU A 322 -38.78 -6.52 28.64
N VAL A 323 -38.66 -6.30 29.95
CA VAL A 323 -39.79 -6.19 30.88
C VAL A 323 -39.63 -4.94 31.74
N VAL A 324 -40.62 -4.06 31.69
CA VAL A 324 -40.67 -2.82 32.47
C VAL A 324 -42.00 -2.75 33.21
N THR A 325 -42.01 -2.20 34.43
CA THR A 325 -43.23 -2.01 35.21
C THR A 325 -43.58 -0.53 35.31
N VAL A 326 -44.79 -0.15 34.87
CA VAL A 326 -45.29 1.22 34.93
C VAL A 326 -46.56 1.24 35.78
N LYS A 327 -46.51 1.92 36.95
CA LYS A 327 -47.63 1.99 37.91
C LYS A 327 -48.29 0.64 38.26
N GLY A 328 -47.52 -0.45 38.25
CA GLY A 328 -48.00 -1.81 38.56
C GLY A 328 -48.39 -2.66 37.36
N GLU A 329 -48.45 -2.08 36.15
CA GLU A 329 -48.65 -2.80 34.90
C GLU A 329 -47.31 -3.29 34.32
N VAL A 330 -47.29 -4.54 33.85
CA VAL A 330 -46.09 -5.17 33.29
C VAL A 330 -46.13 -5.06 31.77
N LEU A 331 -45.25 -4.23 31.21
CA LEU A 331 -45.07 -4.05 29.78
C LEU A 331 -43.90 -4.91 29.32
N ALA A 332 -44.04 -5.57 28.17
CA ALA A 332 -42.98 -6.43 27.67
C ALA A 332 -42.82 -6.42 26.15
N VAL A 333 -41.58 -6.55 25.71
CA VAL A 333 -41.24 -6.79 24.30
C VAL A 333 -40.51 -8.13 24.21
N ASP A 334 -41.04 -9.04 23.39
CA ASP A 334 -40.53 -10.39 23.22
C ASP A 334 -39.44 -10.49 22.15
N ALA A 335 -38.75 -11.64 22.09
CA ALA A 335 -37.63 -11.85 21.17
C ALA A 335 -38.01 -11.64 19.69
N PRO A 336 -39.17 -12.12 19.17
CA PRO A 336 -39.58 -11.86 17.80
C PRO A 336 -39.83 -10.38 17.49
N ALA A 337 -40.42 -9.62 18.42
CA ALA A 337 -40.58 -8.18 18.24
C ALA A 337 -39.22 -7.47 18.28
N LEU A 338 -38.34 -7.81 19.22
CA LEU A 338 -36.98 -7.24 19.31
C LEU A 338 -36.16 -7.50 18.04
N ALA A 339 -36.19 -8.73 17.51
CA ALA A 339 -35.48 -9.07 16.28
C ALA A 339 -35.99 -8.26 15.07
N ARG A 340 -37.31 -8.08 14.96
CA ARG A 340 -37.92 -7.25 13.91
C ARG A 340 -37.52 -5.78 14.03
N LEU A 341 -37.63 -5.19 15.23
CA LEU A 341 -37.23 -3.81 15.47
C LEU A 341 -35.76 -3.59 15.11
N ARG A 342 -34.87 -4.48 15.55
CA ARG A 342 -33.44 -4.39 15.23
C ARG A 342 -33.19 -4.44 13.72
N ALA A 343 -33.81 -5.38 13.01
CA ALA A 343 -33.66 -5.47 11.56
C ALA A 343 -34.17 -4.21 10.83
N GLU A 344 -35.30 -3.64 11.26
CA GLU A 344 -35.85 -2.41 10.69
C GLU A 344 -34.93 -1.19 10.89
N ILE A 345 -34.28 -1.08 12.05
CA ILE A 345 -33.34 0.00 12.36
C ILE A 345 -32.07 -0.17 11.53
N LEU A 346 -31.50 -1.38 11.50
CA LEU A 346 -30.27 -1.68 10.76
C LEU A 346 -30.42 -1.60 9.24
N ALA A 347 -31.65 -1.63 8.73
CA ALA A 347 -31.93 -1.35 7.32
C ALA A 347 -31.75 0.13 6.95
N ARG A 348 -31.72 1.06 7.93
CA ARG A 348 -31.68 2.52 7.70
C ARG A 348 -30.51 3.22 8.39
N HIS A 349 -29.96 2.63 9.45
CA HIS A 349 -28.92 3.22 10.26
C HIS A 349 -27.75 2.25 10.42
N LYS A 350 -26.53 2.81 10.43
CA LYS A 350 -25.35 2.10 10.95
C LYS A 350 -25.54 1.82 12.44
N VAL A 351 -24.94 0.75 12.96
CA VAL A 351 -25.26 0.24 14.31
C VAL A 351 -25.02 1.29 15.39
N ASN A 352 -23.84 1.89 15.43
CA ASN A 352 -23.47 2.86 16.48
C ASN A 352 -24.32 4.14 16.41
N ARG A 353 -24.65 4.62 15.20
CA ARG A 353 -25.55 5.77 14.99
C ARG A 353 -27.04 5.43 15.17
N GLY A 354 -27.39 4.15 15.20
CA GLY A 354 -28.77 3.66 15.29
C GLY A 354 -29.33 3.62 16.71
N ARG A 355 -28.52 3.91 17.73
CA ARG A 355 -28.90 3.78 19.14
C ARG A 355 -30.13 4.62 19.51
N GLU A 356 -30.15 5.90 19.12
CA GLU A 356 -31.30 6.78 19.40
C GLU A 356 -32.58 6.26 18.73
N ALA A 357 -32.48 5.84 17.47
CA ALA A 357 -33.61 5.25 16.74
C ALA A 357 -34.09 3.95 17.40
N ALA A 358 -33.18 3.15 17.96
CA ALA A 358 -33.50 1.93 18.69
C ALA A 358 -34.24 2.20 19.99
N GLU A 359 -33.77 3.16 20.77
CA GLU A 359 -34.42 3.62 22.00
C GLU A 359 -35.83 4.13 21.70
N GLN A 360 -36.00 5.01 20.69
CA GLN A 360 -37.31 5.49 20.28
C GLN A 360 -38.25 4.38 19.80
N ALA A 361 -37.73 3.38 19.07
CA ALA A 361 -38.54 2.27 18.58
C ALA A 361 -39.04 1.36 19.71
N LEU A 362 -38.16 1.04 20.68
CA LEU A 362 -38.55 0.31 21.89
C LEU A 362 -39.56 1.08 22.73
N LEU A 363 -39.34 2.39 22.90
CA LEU A 363 -40.21 3.27 23.67
C LEU A 363 -41.61 3.30 23.06
N ARG A 364 -41.72 3.50 21.74
CA ARG A 364 -42.99 3.42 21.01
C ARG A 364 -43.69 2.06 21.20
N ALA A 365 -42.95 0.96 21.17
CA ALA A 365 -43.51 -0.38 21.34
C ALA A 365 -44.04 -0.63 22.76
N LEU A 366 -43.41 -0.05 23.79
CA LEU A 366 -43.86 -0.14 25.18
C LEU A 366 -45.01 0.82 25.48
N VAL A 367 -44.94 2.08 25.01
CA VAL A 367 -45.99 3.09 25.20
C VAL A 367 -47.31 2.64 24.56
N ALA A 368 -47.26 1.96 23.40
CA ALA A 368 -48.44 1.39 22.76
C ALA A 368 -49.14 0.29 23.58
N GLN A 369 -48.46 -0.30 24.58
CA GLN A 369 -49.03 -1.30 25.48
C GLN A 369 -49.58 -0.70 26.78
N VAL A 370 -49.38 0.60 27.04
CA VAL A 370 -49.86 1.27 28.25
C VAL A 370 -51.40 1.30 28.23
N PRO A 371 -52.08 0.70 29.23
CA PRO A 371 -53.54 0.70 29.29
C PRO A 371 -54.11 2.13 29.37
N ALA A 372 -55.20 2.39 28.65
CA ALA A 372 -55.86 3.69 28.63
C ALA A 372 -56.40 4.09 30.03
N GLU A 373 -56.65 3.11 30.89
CA GLU A 373 -57.15 3.27 32.26
C GLU A 373 -56.15 3.96 33.20
N LEU A 374 -54.86 4.00 32.84
CA LEU A 374 -53.82 4.65 33.65
C LEU A 374 -53.81 6.19 33.54
N ASP A 375 -54.55 6.75 32.57
CA ASP A 375 -54.68 8.20 32.29
C ASP A 375 -53.33 8.94 32.34
N LEU A 376 -52.32 8.34 31.70
CA LEU A 376 -50.97 8.87 31.62
C LEU A 376 -50.80 9.66 30.32
N GLU A 377 -50.32 10.89 30.43
CA GLU A 377 -49.81 11.61 29.26
C GLU A 377 -48.60 10.84 28.67
N PRO A 378 -48.46 10.76 27.33
CA PRO A 378 -47.39 10.00 26.69
C PRO A 378 -46.00 10.35 27.22
N ALA A 379 -45.68 11.64 27.39
CA ALA A 379 -44.39 12.08 27.91
C ALA A 379 -44.09 11.57 29.34
N VAL A 380 -45.11 11.42 30.18
CA VAL A 380 -44.96 10.89 31.55
C VAL A 380 -44.74 9.39 31.53
N ALA A 381 -45.42 8.66 30.63
CA ALA A 381 -45.18 7.23 30.45
C ALA A 381 -43.75 6.98 29.93
N GLU A 382 -43.28 7.82 29.00
CA GLU A 382 -41.91 7.75 28.48
C GLU A 382 -40.86 7.94 29.59
N ASP A 383 -41.00 8.96 30.43
CA ASP A 383 -40.07 9.22 31.54
C ASP A 383 -40.04 8.09 32.58
N LEU A 384 -41.20 7.51 32.90
CA LEU A 384 -41.28 6.35 33.81
C LEU A 384 -40.60 5.10 33.23
N ILE A 385 -40.62 4.93 31.92
CA ILE A 385 -39.94 3.82 31.24
C ILE A 385 -38.43 4.06 31.20
N THR A 386 -37.98 5.25 30.75
CA THR A 386 -36.55 5.53 30.53
C THR A 386 -35.76 5.65 31.84
N SER A 387 -36.40 6.11 32.93
CA SER A 387 -35.78 6.20 34.25
C SER A 387 -35.56 4.83 34.93
N SER A 388 -36.29 3.78 34.48
CA SER A 388 -36.17 2.41 34.99
C SER A 388 -34.75 1.85 34.82
N ALA A 389 -34.25 1.16 35.85
CA ALA A 389 -32.97 0.45 35.77
C ALA A 389 -33.03 -0.71 34.76
N GLN A 390 -34.16 -1.41 34.68
CA GLN A 390 -34.37 -2.50 33.73
C GLN A 390 -34.25 -2.02 32.28
N TRP A 391 -34.82 -0.84 31.98
CA TRP A 391 -34.67 -0.19 30.68
C TRP A 391 -33.21 0.10 30.35
N ARG A 392 -32.51 0.86 31.21
CA ARG A 392 -31.11 1.27 30.97
C ARG A 392 -30.18 0.08 30.79
N MET A 393 -30.29 -0.93 31.67
CA MET A 393 -29.49 -2.16 31.57
C MET A 393 -29.78 -2.92 30.28
N PHE A 394 -31.06 -3.04 29.90
CA PHE A 394 -31.44 -3.74 28.68
C PHE A 394 -30.96 -3.03 27.42
N VAL A 395 -31.16 -1.71 27.31
CA VAL A 395 -30.72 -0.93 26.14
C VAL A 395 -29.21 -1.00 25.99
N ASN A 396 -28.45 -0.82 27.08
CA ASN A 396 -26.99 -0.93 27.05
C ASN A 396 -26.51 -2.34 26.63
N ALA A 397 -27.24 -3.39 27.00
CA ALA A 397 -26.88 -4.76 26.64
C ALA A 397 -27.35 -5.13 25.22
N TRP A 398 -28.54 -4.71 24.81
CA TRP A 398 -29.15 -5.02 23.52
C TRP A 398 -28.54 -4.21 22.37
N TRP A 399 -28.14 -2.96 22.64
CA TRP A 399 -27.54 -2.04 21.68
C TRP A 399 -26.31 -1.31 22.25
N PRO A 400 -25.24 -2.04 22.61
CA PRO A 400 -23.99 -1.43 23.05
C PRO A 400 -23.30 -0.69 21.90
N PRO A 401 -22.40 0.27 22.19
CA PRO A 401 -21.40 0.69 21.21
C PRO A 401 -20.54 -0.52 20.83
N LEU A 402 -20.29 -0.71 19.54
CA LEU A 402 -19.59 -1.87 19.02
C LEU A 402 -18.35 -1.44 18.24
N SER A 403 -17.21 -2.04 18.58
CA SER A 403 -16.00 -1.97 17.74
C SER A 403 -15.94 -3.13 16.74
N PRO A 404 -15.31 -2.94 15.56
CA PRO A 404 -15.13 -4.01 14.58
C PRO A 404 -14.40 -5.24 15.13
N THR A 405 -13.39 -5.01 15.98
CA THR A 405 -12.55 -6.06 16.57
C THR A 405 -13.33 -6.94 17.53
N GLU A 406 -14.15 -6.35 18.40
CA GLU A 406 -15.03 -7.10 19.32
C GLU A 406 -16.05 -7.93 18.55
N VAL A 407 -16.65 -7.36 17.50
CA VAL A 407 -17.66 -8.08 16.71
C VAL A 407 -17.02 -9.24 15.95
N LEU A 408 -15.86 -9.04 15.31
CA LEU A 408 -15.20 -10.10 14.55
C LEU A 408 -14.74 -11.25 15.47
N ARG A 409 -14.24 -10.93 16.67
CA ARG A 409 -13.80 -11.93 17.67
C ARG A 409 -14.87 -12.95 18.04
N ARG A 410 -16.15 -12.62 17.88
CA ARG A 410 -17.26 -13.54 18.16
C ARG A 410 -17.27 -14.77 17.26
N LEU A 411 -16.61 -14.74 16.10
CA LEU A 411 -16.48 -15.90 15.22
C LEU A 411 -15.56 -17.00 15.80
N ASP A 412 -14.84 -16.72 16.89
CA ASP A 412 -14.13 -17.73 17.68
C ASP A 412 -15.11 -18.69 18.39
N ASP A 413 -16.36 -18.27 18.66
CA ASP A 413 -17.38 -19.13 19.26
C ASP A 413 -18.04 -20.04 18.18
N PRO A 414 -17.92 -21.38 18.29
CA PRO A 414 -18.54 -22.30 17.34
C PRO A 414 -20.06 -22.17 17.20
N ALA A 415 -20.76 -21.78 18.28
CA ALA A 415 -22.21 -21.60 18.25
C ALA A 415 -22.60 -20.38 17.40
N VAL A 416 -21.89 -19.28 17.60
CA VAL A 416 -22.06 -18.04 16.82
C VAL A 416 -21.73 -18.28 15.36
N THR A 417 -20.55 -18.84 15.07
CA THR A 417 -20.11 -19.11 13.70
C THR A 417 -21.10 -20.00 12.95
N ARG A 418 -21.58 -21.07 13.58
CA ARG A 418 -22.61 -21.94 12.97
C ARG A 418 -23.90 -21.17 12.68
N GLN A 419 -24.35 -20.31 13.59
CA GLN A 419 -25.59 -19.55 13.42
C GLN A 419 -25.51 -18.53 12.28
N VAL A 420 -24.39 -17.82 12.13
CA VAL A 420 -24.26 -16.76 11.11
C VAL A 420 -23.89 -17.31 9.73
N SER A 421 -23.21 -18.45 9.66
CA SER A 421 -22.72 -19.04 8.40
C SER A 421 -23.67 -20.05 7.74
N VAL A 422 -24.87 -20.27 8.30
CA VAL A 422 -25.86 -21.23 7.75
C VAL A 422 -26.11 -20.99 6.26
N GLY A 423 -25.90 -22.06 5.46
CA GLY A 423 -26.11 -22.06 4.01
C GLY A 423 -25.05 -21.29 3.21
N LEU A 424 -24.00 -20.80 3.87
CA LEU A 424 -22.88 -20.07 3.24
C LEU A 424 -21.57 -20.83 3.38
N LEU A 425 -21.28 -21.39 4.56
CA LEU A 425 -20.08 -22.19 4.84
C LEU A 425 -20.47 -23.59 5.31
N ASP A 426 -19.72 -24.60 4.87
CA ASP A 426 -19.88 -25.98 5.36
C ASP A 426 -19.20 -26.22 6.73
N GLU A 427 -19.38 -27.40 7.33
CA GLU A 427 -18.81 -27.70 8.66
C GLU A 427 -17.28 -27.71 8.67
N ALA A 428 -16.63 -28.08 7.56
CA ALA A 428 -15.18 -28.10 7.47
C ALA A 428 -14.62 -26.68 7.37
N GLU A 429 -15.22 -25.83 6.54
CA GLU A 429 -14.91 -24.41 6.41
C GLU A 429 -15.15 -23.65 7.73
N GLN A 430 -16.26 -23.93 8.42
CA GLN A 430 -16.54 -23.35 9.74
C GLN A 430 -15.44 -23.64 10.75
N ARG A 431 -14.96 -24.88 10.80
CA ARG A 431 -13.87 -25.27 11.71
C ARG A 431 -12.57 -24.53 11.38
N VAL A 432 -12.19 -24.46 10.10
CA VAL A 432 -10.99 -23.72 9.66
C VAL A 432 -11.10 -22.23 10.03
N LEU A 433 -12.28 -21.64 9.84
CA LEU A 433 -12.52 -20.24 10.20
C LEU A 433 -12.38 -20.01 11.72
N ILE A 434 -12.96 -20.89 12.55
CA ILE A 434 -12.85 -20.81 14.02
C ILE A 434 -11.38 -20.95 14.45
N GLU A 435 -10.68 -21.96 13.94
CA GLU A 435 -9.27 -22.22 14.27
C GLU A 435 -8.38 -21.02 13.96
N SER A 436 -8.66 -20.29 12.87
CA SER A 436 -7.92 -19.08 12.49
C SER A 436 -8.05 -17.91 13.48
N PHE A 437 -9.09 -17.89 14.33
CA PHE A 437 -9.32 -16.83 15.32
C PHE A 437 -8.76 -17.15 16.71
N HIS A 438 -8.27 -18.37 16.94
CA HIS A 438 -7.61 -18.73 18.19
C HIS A 438 -6.32 -17.95 18.43
N GLU A 439 -5.68 -17.43 17.38
CA GLU A 439 -4.55 -16.55 17.52
C GLU A 439 -4.94 -15.16 18.07
N GLN A 440 -4.06 -14.56 18.87
CA GLN A 440 -4.31 -13.25 19.48
C GLN A 440 -4.06 -12.07 18.53
N THR A 441 -3.27 -12.26 17.47
CA THR A 441 -3.01 -11.24 16.46
C THR A 441 -3.98 -11.32 15.30
N TRP A 442 -4.11 -10.23 14.54
CA TRP A 442 -4.92 -10.19 13.32
C TRP A 442 -4.08 -10.56 12.10
N SER A 443 -4.69 -11.25 11.15
CA SER A 443 -4.09 -11.51 9.84
C SER A 443 -4.39 -10.40 8.84
N VAL A 444 -3.66 -10.42 7.72
CA VAL A 444 -3.93 -9.59 6.54
C VAL A 444 -5.35 -9.81 6.00
N ALA A 445 -5.88 -11.04 6.06
CA ALA A 445 -7.24 -11.34 5.60
C ALA A 445 -8.31 -10.76 6.52
N ASP A 446 -8.04 -10.69 7.82
CA ASP A 446 -8.97 -10.11 8.82
C ASP A 446 -9.17 -8.61 8.62
N ILE A 447 -8.16 -7.89 8.12
CA ILE A 447 -8.24 -6.44 7.91
C ILE A 447 -9.40 -6.07 6.97
N ALA A 448 -9.62 -6.83 5.90
CA ALA A 448 -10.74 -6.58 4.99
C ALA A 448 -12.11 -6.84 5.66
N LEU A 449 -12.20 -7.83 6.56
CA LEU A 449 -13.40 -8.12 7.33
C LEU A 449 -13.68 -7.05 8.39
N LEU A 450 -12.63 -6.62 9.09
CA LEU A 450 -12.70 -5.53 10.08
C LEU A 450 -13.11 -4.21 9.42
N ASP A 451 -12.59 -3.90 8.24
CA ASP A 451 -12.98 -2.70 7.47
C ASP A 451 -14.44 -2.78 6.98
N GLU A 452 -14.91 -3.95 6.56
CA GLU A 452 -16.34 -4.17 6.23
C GLU A 452 -17.22 -3.99 7.48
N LEU A 453 -16.80 -4.51 8.64
CA LEU A 453 -17.50 -4.30 9.90
C LEU A 453 -17.51 -2.83 10.31
N ALA A 454 -16.39 -2.11 10.17
CA ALA A 454 -16.34 -0.67 10.45
C ALA A 454 -17.36 0.11 9.61
N ALA A 455 -17.51 -0.25 8.34
CA ALA A 455 -18.51 0.35 7.46
C ALA A 455 -19.95 0.06 7.90
N LEU A 456 -20.23 -1.16 8.38
CA LEU A 456 -21.56 -1.58 8.88
C LEU A 456 -21.89 -0.97 10.26
N LEU A 457 -20.90 -0.86 11.14
CA LEU A 457 -21.06 -0.38 12.51
C LEU A 457 -21.13 1.15 12.57
N GLY A 458 -20.33 1.84 11.76
CA GLY A 458 -20.10 3.28 11.88
C GLY A 458 -19.13 3.63 13.01
N PRO A 459 -18.78 4.92 13.16
CA PRO A 459 -17.81 5.35 14.18
C PRO A 459 -18.29 4.98 15.58
N VAL A 460 -17.36 4.55 16.43
CA VAL A 460 -17.65 4.32 17.85
C VAL A 460 -17.86 5.70 18.49
N PRO A 461 -18.96 5.93 19.22
CA PRO A 461 -19.15 7.19 19.94
C PRO A 461 -18.00 7.40 20.92
N ALA A 462 -17.49 8.63 21.02
CA ALA A 462 -16.56 8.97 22.08
C ALA A 462 -17.26 8.81 23.44
N ASP A 463 -16.56 8.27 24.44
CA ASP A 463 -17.08 8.26 25.80
C ASP A 463 -17.08 9.72 26.31
N ASP A 464 -18.25 10.20 26.75
CA ASP A 464 -18.40 11.56 27.32
C ASP A 464 -17.51 11.78 28.56
N ASP A 465 -16.93 10.72 29.14
CA ASP A 465 -16.01 10.76 30.27
C ASP A 465 -14.55 11.14 29.87
N ASP A 466 -14.21 11.10 28.57
CA ASP A 466 -12.90 11.50 28.02
C ASP A 466 -12.86 12.96 27.56
N ASP A 467 -13.97 13.69 27.63
CA ASP A 467 -13.96 15.14 27.51
C ASP A 467 -13.05 15.64 28.63
N PRO A 468 -11.87 16.23 28.34
CA PRO A 468 -10.92 16.58 29.37
C PRO A 468 -11.64 17.53 30.31
N LEU A 469 -12.02 16.99 31.48
CA LEU A 469 -12.56 17.72 32.59
C LEU A 469 -11.75 19.01 32.65
N VAL A 470 -12.39 20.15 32.36
CA VAL A 470 -11.78 21.49 32.36
C VAL A 470 -11.52 21.89 33.82
N PHE A 471 -10.86 21.02 34.57
CA PHE A 471 -10.25 21.26 35.85
C PHE A 471 -8.80 21.57 35.55
N ILE A 472 -8.51 22.86 35.52
CA ILE A 472 -7.18 23.43 35.38
C ILE A 472 -6.35 23.01 36.60
N GLU A 473 -5.69 21.87 36.54
CA GLU A 473 -4.53 21.55 37.37
C GLU A 473 -3.27 21.87 36.58
N GLY A 474 -2.71 23.06 36.82
CA GLY A 474 -1.39 23.46 36.30
C GLY A 474 -1.45 24.35 35.05
N GLY A 475 -1.75 25.64 35.24
CA GLY A 475 -1.78 26.66 34.18
C GLY A 475 -0.43 27.03 33.58
N THR A 476 0.26 26.11 32.89
CA THR A 476 1.49 26.44 32.13
C THR A 476 1.68 25.72 30.79
N ALA A 477 0.70 24.95 30.30
CA ALA A 477 0.88 24.16 29.07
C ALA A 477 -0.18 24.41 27.98
N VAL A 478 -0.76 25.61 27.93
CA VAL A 478 -1.39 26.09 26.69
C VAL A 478 -0.46 27.17 26.14
N PRO A 479 0.11 27.02 24.93
CA PRO A 479 0.82 28.13 24.29
C PRO A 479 -0.18 29.26 24.06
N GLU A 480 -0.14 30.29 24.91
CA GLU A 480 -0.93 31.53 24.79
C GLU A 480 -0.63 32.30 23.48
N LEU A 481 0.41 31.89 22.74
CA LEU A 481 0.77 32.42 21.44
C LEU A 481 0.54 31.36 20.36
N VAL A 482 -0.53 31.53 19.60
CA VAL A 482 -0.64 30.94 18.26
C VAL A 482 0.32 31.72 17.37
N THR A 483 1.41 31.10 16.93
CA THR A 483 2.34 31.72 16.00
C THR A 483 1.74 31.76 14.60
N THR A 484 2.26 32.64 13.74
CA THR A 484 1.87 32.65 12.33
C THR A 484 2.24 31.33 11.63
N ALA A 485 3.23 30.59 12.16
CA ALA A 485 3.55 29.25 11.68
C ALA A 485 2.46 28.24 12.04
N ASP A 486 1.91 28.30 13.26
CA ASP A 486 0.82 27.42 13.71
C ASP A 486 -0.48 27.65 12.92
N ARG A 487 -0.78 28.91 12.54
CA ARG A 487 -1.92 29.22 11.64
C ARG A 487 -1.71 28.81 10.18
N LEU A 488 -0.45 28.69 9.75
CA LEU A 488 -0.09 28.27 8.40
C LEU A 488 0.10 26.76 8.30
N ALA A 489 0.28 26.07 9.43
CA ALA A 489 0.11 24.63 9.52
C ALA A 489 -1.34 24.32 9.14
N ARG A 490 -1.52 23.43 8.17
CA ARG A 490 -2.85 22.99 7.76
C ARG A 490 -3.33 21.95 8.76
N GLU A 491 -4.14 22.37 9.73
CA GLU A 491 -4.99 21.41 10.42
C GLU A 491 -6.08 20.97 9.43
N ARG A 492 -6.18 19.65 9.21
CA ARG A 492 -7.35 19.06 8.54
C ARG A 492 -8.54 19.36 9.46
N GLU A 493 -9.55 20.04 8.92
CA GLU A 493 -10.84 20.18 9.60
C GLU A 493 -11.47 18.77 9.57
N ASP A 494 -11.40 18.05 10.69
CA ASP A 494 -12.01 16.73 10.82
C ASP A 494 -13.53 16.90 10.86
N ASP A 495 -14.19 16.53 9.77
CA ASP A 495 -15.65 16.46 9.72
C ASP A 495 -16.13 15.29 10.61
N PRO A 496 -16.87 15.55 11.71
CA PRO A 496 -17.35 14.50 12.60
C PRO A 496 -18.35 13.54 11.93
N ASP A 497 -18.93 13.94 10.79
CA ASP A 497 -19.84 13.12 10.00
C ASP A 497 -19.12 12.29 8.91
N ALA A 498 -17.85 12.57 8.62
CA ALA A 498 -17.08 11.86 7.60
C ALA A 498 -17.05 10.36 7.87
N GLU A 499 -17.18 9.58 6.80
CA GLU A 499 -16.82 8.17 6.86
C GLU A 499 -15.31 8.15 7.09
N GLY A 500 -14.84 7.81 8.29
CA GLY A 500 -13.45 8.00 8.74
C GLY A 500 -12.36 7.21 8.00
N HIS A 501 -12.49 6.99 6.69
CA HIS A 501 -11.45 6.51 5.79
C HIS A 501 -10.96 7.66 4.89
N ASP A 502 -9.70 7.58 4.48
CA ASP A 502 -9.15 8.53 3.51
C ASP A 502 -9.76 8.26 2.12
N GLU A 503 -10.33 9.28 1.47
CA GLU A 503 -10.70 9.20 0.05
C GLU A 503 -9.52 9.61 -0.84
N PHE A 504 -9.24 8.80 -1.86
CA PHE A 504 -8.17 9.05 -2.82
C PHE A 504 -8.72 9.41 -4.20
N ALA A 505 -8.01 10.29 -4.94
CA ALA A 505 -8.37 10.64 -6.32
C ALA A 505 -7.87 9.60 -7.34
N HIS A 506 -6.82 8.84 -6.99
CA HIS A 506 -6.32 7.71 -7.78
C HIS A 506 -5.89 6.55 -6.89
N LEU A 507 -6.18 5.32 -7.31
CA LEU A 507 -5.67 4.11 -6.68
C LEU A 507 -4.81 3.34 -7.69
N LEU A 508 -3.58 3.03 -7.31
CA LEU A 508 -2.70 2.13 -8.03
C LEU A 508 -2.57 0.83 -7.23
N ILE A 509 -3.06 -0.26 -7.79
CA ILE A 509 -3.00 -1.58 -7.16
C ILE A 509 -2.02 -2.43 -7.96
N ASP A 510 -0.88 -2.77 -7.35
CA ASP A 510 0.07 -3.72 -7.94
C ASP A 510 -0.16 -5.15 -7.43
N GLU A 511 0.26 -6.13 -8.20
CA GLU A 511 0.01 -7.57 -7.99
C GLU A 511 -1.47 -7.87 -7.72
N ALA A 512 -2.35 -7.18 -8.45
CA ALA A 512 -3.80 -7.17 -8.25
C ALA A 512 -4.46 -8.56 -8.34
N GLN A 513 -3.79 -9.53 -8.95
CA GLN A 513 -4.24 -10.92 -9.02
C GLN A 513 -4.26 -11.66 -7.66
N ASP A 514 -3.66 -11.09 -6.61
CA ASP A 514 -3.71 -11.61 -5.23
C ASP A 514 -4.73 -10.88 -4.36
N VAL A 515 -5.32 -9.79 -4.85
CA VAL A 515 -6.32 -9.03 -4.10
C VAL A 515 -7.61 -9.85 -4.06
N THR A 516 -7.99 -10.25 -2.86
CA THR A 516 -9.20 -11.05 -2.63
C THR A 516 -10.47 -10.23 -2.89
N PRO A 517 -11.60 -10.89 -3.20
CA PRO A 517 -12.87 -10.19 -3.38
C PRO A 517 -13.27 -9.26 -2.21
N MET A 518 -13.06 -9.68 -0.97
CA MET A 518 -13.30 -8.81 0.20
C MET A 518 -12.33 -7.62 0.27
N GLN A 519 -11.06 -7.80 -0.11
CA GLN A 519 -10.10 -6.70 -0.19
C GLN A 519 -10.47 -5.70 -1.30
N TRP A 520 -11.02 -6.14 -2.44
CA TRP A 520 -11.56 -5.23 -3.46
C TRP A 520 -12.67 -4.33 -2.92
N ARG A 521 -13.55 -4.85 -2.04
CA ARG A 521 -14.58 -4.04 -1.37
C ARG A 521 -13.96 -2.99 -0.45
N MET A 522 -12.94 -3.37 0.32
CA MET A 522 -12.18 -2.45 1.18
C MET A 522 -11.51 -1.32 0.38
N LEU A 523 -10.87 -1.65 -0.75
CA LEU A 523 -10.25 -0.67 -1.63
C LEU A 523 -11.29 0.25 -2.28
N ARG A 524 -12.44 -0.30 -2.69
CA ARG A 524 -13.52 0.47 -3.32
C ARG A 524 -14.04 1.60 -2.43
N ARG A 525 -14.11 1.39 -1.11
CA ARG A 525 -14.53 2.45 -0.17
C ARG A 525 -13.62 3.68 -0.25
N ARG A 526 -12.30 3.46 -0.28
CA ARG A 526 -11.27 4.51 -0.42
C ARG A 526 -11.16 5.12 -1.81
N GLY A 527 -11.81 4.52 -2.80
CA GLY A 527 -11.67 4.86 -4.21
C GLY A 527 -12.98 4.99 -4.99
N GLY A 528 -14.11 5.27 -4.32
CA GLY A 528 -15.45 5.23 -4.94
C GLY A 528 -15.60 6.14 -6.17
N HIS A 529 -14.94 7.30 -6.15
CA HIS A 529 -14.89 8.26 -7.27
C HIS A 529 -13.50 8.37 -7.90
N ALA A 530 -12.59 7.48 -7.53
CA ALA A 530 -11.21 7.50 -7.96
C ALA A 530 -11.06 7.01 -9.41
N SER A 531 -9.94 7.39 -10.00
CA SER A 531 -9.40 6.67 -11.16
C SER A 531 -8.53 5.51 -10.68
N TRP A 532 -8.42 4.44 -11.47
CA TRP A 532 -7.73 3.23 -11.04
C TRP A 532 -6.66 2.81 -12.05
N THR A 533 -5.49 2.41 -11.54
CA THR A 533 -4.45 1.69 -12.28
C THR A 533 -4.28 0.34 -11.61
N ILE A 534 -4.69 -0.73 -12.29
CA ILE A 534 -4.68 -2.10 -11.77
C ILE A 534 -3.60 -2.86 -12.54
N VAL A 535 -2.59 -3.33 -11.83
CA VAL A 535 -1.41 -3.96 -12.42
C VAL A 535 -1.31 -5.39 -11.92
N GLY A 536 -1.08 -6.33 -12.82
CA GLY A 536 -0.99 -7.73 -12.43
C GLY A 536 -0.74 -8.70 -13.56
N ASP A 537 -0.56 -9.96 -13.16
CA ASP A 537 -0.41 -11.11 -14.04
C ASP A 537 -1.38 -12.21 -13.60
N PRO A 538 -2.46 -12.48 -14.36
CA PRO A 538 -3.40 -13.55 -14.04
C PRO A 538 -2.73 -14.93 -13.88
N ALA A 539 -1.64 -15.20 -14.61
CA ALA A 539 -0.91 -16.47 -14.51
C ALA A 539 -0.18 -16.65 -13.17
N GLN A 540 0.02 -15.56 -12.43
CA GLN A 540 0.62 -15.53 -11.08
C GLN A 540 -0.40 -15.41 -9.96
N SER A 541 -1.70 -15.58 -10.23
CA SER A 541 -2.74 -15.46 -9.20
C SER A 541 -2.60 -16.57 -8.16
N SER A 542 -2.54 -16.17 -6.89
CA SER A 542 -2.63 -17.08 -5.74
C SER A 542 -4.08 -17.41 -5.35
N TRP A 543 -5.06 -16.68 -5.90
CA TRP A 543 -6.48 -16.89 -5.63
C TRP A 543 -7.04 -18.06 -6.47
N PRO A 544 -7.75 -19.02 -5.86
CA PRO A 544 -8.20 -20.22 -6.56
C PRO A 544 -9.40 -19.97 -7.49
N ASP A 545 -10.35 -19.11 -7.11
CA ASP A 545 -11.57 -18.85 -7.88
C ASP A 545 -11.45 -17.56 -8.70
N LEU A 546 -10.92 -17.71 -9.91
CA LEU A 546 -10.76 -16.59 -10.84
C LEU A 546 -12.09 -15.93 -11.22
N ALA A 547 -13.19 -16.69 -11.27
CA ALA A 547 -14.50 -16.15 -11.64
C ALA A 547 -15.04 -15.20 -10.55
N GLU A 548 -14.85 -15.55 -9.28
CA GLU A 548 -15.21 -14.67 -8.16
C GLU A 548 -14.39 -13.37 -8.18
N SER A 549 -13.08 -13.46 -8.45
CA SER A 549 -12.22 -12.27 -8.58
C SER A 549 -12.60 -11.39 -9.78
N GLU A 550 -12.93 -12.00 -10.92
CA GLU A 550 -13.41 -11.27 -12.09
C GLU A 550 -14.75 -10.59 -11.83
N GLN A 551 -15.66 -11.24 -11.10
CA GLN A 551 -16.92 -10.64 -10.67
C GLN A 551 -16.67 -9.44 -9.77
N ALA A 552 -15.80 -9.56 -8.75
CA ALA A 552 -15.47 -8.47 -7.85
C ALA A 552 -14.87 -7.27 -8.60
N LEU A 553 -13.98 -7.54 -9.56
CA LEU A 553 -13.39 -6.52 -10.42
C LEU A 553 -14.43 -5.87 -11.36
N ALA A 554 -15.34 -6.64 -11.92
CA ALA A 554 -16.44 -6.12 -12.74
C ALA A 554 -17.39 -5.23 -11.93
N GLU A 555 -17.70 -5.61 -10.69
CA GLU A 555 -18.50 -4.81 -9.77
C GLU A 555 -17.79 -3.50 -9.36
N LEU A 556 -16.46 -3.52 -9.26
CA LEU A 556 -15.64 -2.33 -9.05
C LEU A 556 -15.69 -1.38 -10.25
N ILE A 557 -15.45 -1.91 -11.47
CA ILE A 557 -15.46 -1.12 -12.71
C ILE A 557 -16.86 -0.55 -12.96
N GLY A 558 -17.91 -1.33 -12.72
CA GLY A 558 -19.30 -0.93 -12.95
C GLY A 558 -19.51 -0.45 -14.38
N HIS A 559 -19.87 0.84 -14.53
CA HIS A 559 -20.05 1.50 -15.82
C HIS A 559 -18.92 2.46 -16.20
N ALA A 560 -17.84 2.49 -15.42
CA ALA A 560 -16.70 3.33 -15.72
C ALA A 560 -15.99 2.83 -17.00
N PRO A 561 -15.40 3.73 -17.80
CA PRO A 561 -14.60 3.32 -18.95
C PRO A 561 -13.42 2.47 -18.46
N SER A 562 -13.21 1.31 -19.10
CA SER A 562 -12.06 0.44 -18.80
C SER A 562 -11.17 0.30 -20.04
N ARG A 563 -9.86 0.34 -19.82
CA ARG A 563 -8.83 0.17 -20.84
C ARG A 563 -7.86 -0.90 -20.39
N ARG A 564 -7.43 -1.77 -21.30
CA ARG A 564 -6.45 -2.83 -21.01
C ARG A 564 -5.22 -2.63 -21.87
N HIS A 565 -4.05 -2.60 -21.25
CA HIS A 565 -2.75 -2.54 -21.91
C HIS A 565 -1.97 -3.81 -21.57
N ARG A 566 -1.44 -4.47 -22.60
CA ARG A 566 -0.68 -5.71 -22.46
C ARG A 566 0.79 -5.43 -22.74
N LEU A 567 1.66 -5.75 -21.79
CA LEU A 567 3.11 -5.73 -21.97
C LEU A 567 3.55 -7.13 -22.43
N SER A 568 4.01 -7.24 -23.67
CA SER A 568 4.18 -8.52 -24.34
C SER A 568 5.60 -9.09 -24.28
N VAL A 569 6.60 -8.26 -23.95
CA VAL A 569 8.01 -8.63 -24.03
C VAL A 569 8.67 -8.67 -22.66
N ASN A 570 9.26 -9.82 -22.31
CA ASN A 570 10.08 -10.00 -21.13
C ASN A 570 11.55 -9.72 -21.47
N TYR A 571 12.10 -8.66 -20.86
CA TYR A 571 13.50 -8.28 -21.02
C TYR A 571 14.32 -8.48 -19.74
N ARG A 572 13.68 -8.67 -18.59
CA ARG A 572 14.37 -8.81 -17.28
C ARG A 572 14.76 -10.23 -16.94
N SER A 573 13.93 -11.24 -17.16
CA SER A 573 14.31 -12.63 -16.88
C SER A 573 15.02 -13.24 -18.10
N PRO A 574 16.06 -14.08 -17.91
CA PRO A 574 16.69 -14.78 -19.02
C PRO A 574 15.70 -15.73 -19.73
N ALA A 575 15.82 -15.87 -21.04
CA ALA A 575 14.99 -16.76 -21.85
C ALA A 575 15.13 -18.23 -21.40
N GLU A 576 16.31 -18.65 -20.95
CA GLU A 576 16.56 -20.01 -20.45
C GLU A 576 15.76 -20.30 -19.16
N VAL A 577 15.77 -19.35 -18.23
CA VAL A 577 14.99 -19.40 -16.98
C VAL A 577 13.49 -19.36 -17.30
N PHE A 578 13.08 -18.43 -18.15
CA PHE A 578 11.67 -18.24 -18.48
C PHE A 578 11.09 -19.45 -19.23
N ALA A 579 11.86 -20.08 -20.12
CA ALA A 579 11.44 -21.30 -20.82
C ALA A 579 11.18 -22.48 -19.87
N LEU A 580 11.96 -22.61 -18.80
CA LEU A 580 11.71 -23.58 -17.74
C LEU A 580 10.38 -23.27 -17.01
N ALA A 581 10.22 -22.02 -16.56
CA ALA A 581 9.04 -21.59 -15.83
C ALA A 581 7.75 -21.68 -16.68
N ALA A 582 7.82 -21.33 -17.96
CA ALA A 582 6.72 -21.45 -18.91
C ALA A 582 6.21 -22.89 -19.03
N GLN A 583 7.10 -23.89 -19.10
CA GLN A 583 6.71 -25.30 -19.15
C GLN A 583 5.94 -25.74 -17.90
N VAL A 584 6.36 -25.25 -16.73
CA VAL A 584 5.73 -25.55 -15.44
C VAL A 584 4.30 -25.00 -15.39
N VAL A 585 4.10 -23.73 -15.75
CA VAL A 585 2.75 -23.10 -15.66
C VAL A 585 1.80 -23.54 -16.76
N SER A 586 2.28 -23.81 -17.99
CA SER A 586 1.42 -24.20 -19.11
C SER A 586 0.74 -25.57 -18.94
N ARG A 587 1.20 -26.41 -18.01
CA ARG A 587 0.55 -27.70 -17.69
C ARG A 587 -0.80 -27.49 -17.00
N GLU A 588 -0.85 -26.60 -16.01
CA GLU A 588 -2.06 -26.30 -15.24
C GLU A 588 -2.87 -25.14 -15.82
N PHE A 589 -2.20 -24.23 -16.52
CA PHE A 589 -2.83 -23.07 -17.13
C PHE A 589 -2.39 -22.93 -18.61
N PRO A 590 -2.92 -23.77 -19.53
CA PRO A 590 -2.53 -23.74 -20.94
C PRO A 590 -2.83 -22.42 -21.65
N GLU A 591 -3.81 -21.66 -21.15
CA GLU A 591 -4.20 -20.35 -21.67
C GLU A 591 -3.39 -19.19 -21.05
N ALA A 592 -2.31 -19.49 -20.31
CA ALA A 592 -1.41 -18.48 -19.75
C ALA A 592 -0.90 -17.53 -20.83
N ASP A 593 -1.10 -16.24 -20.60
CA ASP A 593 -0.59 -15.19 -21.48
C ASP A 593 0.90 -14.94 -21.20
N LEU A 594 1.77 -15.76 -21.80
CA LEU A 594 3.21 -15.74 -21.55
C LEU A 594 3.93 -14.70 -22.44
N PRO A 595 4.76 -13.80 -21.86
CA PRO A 595 5.54 -12.84 -22.65
C PRO A 595 6.67 -13.51 -23.43
N GLU A 596 7.12 -12.87 -24.50
CA GLU A 596 8.28 -13.28 -25.29
C GLU A 596 9.57 -12.86 -24.57
N ALA A 597 10.41 -13.83 -24.18
CA ALA A 597 11.69 -13.56 -23.52
C ALA A 597 12.80 -13.31 -24.54
N VAL A 598 13.33 -12.09 -24.58
CA VAL A 598 14.27 -11.63 -25.63
C VAL A 598 15.73 -11.59 -25.18
N ARG A 599 15.99 -11.74 -23.88
CA ARG A 599 17.33 -11.71 -23.31
C ARG A 599 17.84 -13.12 -23.04
N SER A 600 19.04 -13.45 -23.49
CA SER A 600 19.69 -14.74 -23.21
C SER A 600 20.98 -14.53 -22.41
N THR A 601 21.25 -15.42 -21.45
CA THR A 601 22.50 -15.43 -20.69
C THR A 601 23.45 -16.53 -21.15
N GLY A 602 22.97 -17.47 -21.98
CA GLY A 602 23.71 -18.64 -22.43
C GLY A 602 23.93 -19.70 -21.35
N VAL A 603 23.34 -19.53 -20.16
CA VAL A 603 23.47 -20.46 -19.05
C VAL A 603 22.12 -21.06 -18.73
N GLN A 604 22.06 -22.39 -18.73
CA GLN A 604 20.86 -23.15 -18.40
C GLN A 604 20.64 -23.21 -16.88
N PRO A 605 19.38 -23.24 -16.41
CA PRO A 605 19.09 -23.47 -15.00
C PRO A 605 19.70 -24.78 -14.49
N GLU A 606 20.27 -24.76 -13.29
CA GLU A 606 20.82 -25.96 -12.64
C GLU A 606 19.73 -26.66 -11.83
N LEU A 607 19.45 -27.93 -12.16
CA LEU A 607 18.41 -28.72 -11.53
C LEU A 607 19.00 -29.82 -10.65
N LEU A 608 19.35 -29.49 -9.40
CA LEU A 608 20.02 -30.39 -8.47
C LEU A 608 19.01 -31.24 -7.69
N ALA A 609 19.32 -32.50 -7.48
CA ALA A 609 18.53 -33.38 -6.61
C ALA A 609 19.49 -34.22 -5.76
N GLY A 610 19.21 -34.37 -4.48
CA GLY A 610 20.04 -35.09 -3.53
C GLY A 610 19.20 -35.62 -2.36
N PRO A 611 19.79 -36.42 -1.46
CA PRO A 611 19.06 -36.92 -0.29
C PRO A 611 18.72 -35.77 0.67
N ALA A 612 17.64 -35.93 1.45
CA ALA A 612 17.09 -34.87 2.30
C ALA A 612 18.08 -34.32 3.35
N ASP A 613 19.03 -35.13 3.81
CA ASP A 613 20.10 -34.72 4.72
C ASP A 613 21.17 -33.84 4.06
N ALA A 614 21.33 -33.92 2.74
CA ALA A 614 22.23 -33.08 1.96
C ALA A 614 21.59 -31.76 1.49
N LEU A 615 20.27 -31.58 1.65
CA LEU A 615 19.54 -30.40 1.15
C LEU A 615 20.16 -29.08 1.62
N LEU A 616 20.26 -28.87 2.94
CA LEU A 616 20.79 -27.63 3.50
C LEU A 616 22.28 -27.41 3.17
N PRO A 617 23.17 -28.41 3.30
CA PRO A 617 24.56 -28.29 2.82
C PRO A 617 24.67 -27.85 1.36
N THR A 618 23.88 -28.44 0.45
CA THR A 618 23.90 -28.07 -0.97
C THR A 618 23.39 -26.65 -1.21
N VAL A 619 22.35 -26.21 -0.48
CA VAL A 619 21.84 -24.84 -0.55
C VAL A 619 22.91 -23.83 -0.13
N VAL A 620 23.63 -24.09 0.97
CA VAL A 620 24.72 -23.22 1.45
C VAL A 620 25.88 -23.18 0.45
N GLU A 621 26.29 -24.33 -0.09
CA GLU A 621 27.35 -24.43 -1.11
C GLU A 621 27.00 -23.58 -2.34
N ARG A 622 25.80 -23.76 -2.90
CA ARG A 622 25.38 -23.00 -4.09
C ARG A 622 25.13 -21.52 -3.81
N ALA A 623 24.69 -21.16 -2.61
CA ALA A 623 24.58 -19.75 -2.22
C ALA A 623 25.96 -19.07 -2.21
N ALA A 624 26.98 -19.75 -1.68
CA ALA A 624 28.36 -19.24 -1.69
C ALA A 624 28.91 -19.10 -3.13
N ASP A 625 28.65 -20.09 -3.99
CA ASP A 625 29.07 -20.05 -5.40
C ASP A 625 28.42 -18.88 -6.16
N LEU A 626 27.12 -18.66 -5.96
CA LEU A 626 26.41 -17.53 -6.58
C LEU A 626 26.93 -16.19 -6.06
N LEU A 627 27.17 -16.04 -4.76
CA LEU A 627 27.73 -14.80 -4.17
C LEU A 627 29.15 -14.49 -4.65
N GLY A 628 29.92 -15.52 -5.01
CA GLY A 628 31.27 -15.38 -5.57
C GLY A 628 31.29 -15.05 -7.06
N THR A 629 30.24 -15.43 -7.81
CA THR A 629 30.15 -15.21 -9.27
C THR A 629 29.32 -13.98 -9.64
N LEU A 630 28.36 -13.60 -8.80
CA LEU A 630 27.45 -12.49 -9.02
C LEU A 630 27.82 -11.32 -8.11
N ALA A 631 27.80 -10.11 -8.67
CA ALA A 631 28.01 -8.89 -7.91
C ALA A 631 26.76 -8.48 -7.10
N GLY A 632 25.56 -8.87 -7.55
CA GLY A 632 24.29 -8.44 -6.97
C GLY A 632 23.64 -9.45 -6.01
N THR A 633 22.30 -9.44 -5.93
CA THR A 633 21.56 -10.11 -4.85
C THR A 633 21.31 -11.59 -5.13
N VAL A 634 21.31 -12.40 -4.07
CA VAL A 634 21.01 -13.83 -4.13
C VAL A 634 19.81 -14.12 -3.23
N GLY A 635 18.73 -14.61 -3.83
CA GLY A 635 17.51 -15.02 -3.12
C GLY A 635 17.46 -16.53 -2.91
N VAL A 636 17.20 -16.98 -1.69
CA VAL A 636 16.90 -18.39 -1.40
C VAL A 636 15.42 -18.52 -1.09
N ILE A 637 14.67 -19.15 -1.98
CA ILE A 637 13.22 -19.31 -1.88
C ILE A 637 12.91 -20.70 -1.36
N ALA A 638 12.32 -20.79 -0.17
CA ALA A 638 12.01 -22.05 0.49
C ALA A 638 10.54 -22.10 0.97
N PRO A 639 9.94 -23.30 1.08
CA PRO A 639 8.58 -23.43 1.60
C PRO A 639 8.51 -22.96 3.07
N PRO A 640 7.34 -22.47 3.54
CA PRO A 640 7.15 -21.99 4.91
C PRO A 640 7.64 -22.99 5.98
N SER A 641 7.44 -24.29 5.77
CA SER A 641 7.89 -25.34 6.70
C SER A 641 9.40 -25.42 6.88
N ARG A 642 10.19 -24.92 5.92
CA ARG A 642 11.67 -25.05 5.89
C ARG A 642 12.40 -23.72 6.03
N ILE A 643 11.72 -22.58 5.98
CA ILE A 643 12.35 -21.27 5.91
C ILE A 643 13.30 -21.00 7.10
N ALA A 644 12.88 -21.31 8.32
CA ALA A 644 13.69 -21.10 9.52
C ALA A 644 14.97 -21.95 9.52
N ALA A 645 14.90 -23.18 9.01
CA ALA A 645 16.07 -24.06 8.89
C ALA A 645 17.04 -23.56 7.81
N VAL A 646 16.51 -23.02 6.71
CA VAL A 646 17.30 -22.41 5.63
C VAL A 646 17.99 -21.14 6.13
N GLU A 647 17.27 -20.24 6.80
CA GLU A 647 17.83 -19.02 7.41
C GLU A 647 18.97 -19.35 8.37
N GLN A 648 18.77 -20.33 9.25
CA GLN A 648 19.79 -20.76 10.20
C GLN A 648 21.03 -21.34 9.50
N ALA A 649 20.86 -22.09 8.42
CA ALA A 649 21.98 -22.64 7.65
C ALA A 649 22.76 -21.55 6.90
N LEU A 650 22.06 -20.57 6.33
CA LEU A 650 22.67 -19.47 5.56
C LEU A 650 23.34 -18.42 6.43
N ALA A 651 22.99 -18.32 7.73
CA ALA A 651 23.62 -17.40 8.67
C ALA A 651 25.15 -17.56 8.76
N ALA A 652 25.69 -18.73 8.37
CA ALA A 652 27.14 -18.97 8.30
C ALA A 652 27.86 -18.17 7.20
N LEU A 653 27.15 -17.65 6.19
CA LEU A 653 27.74 -16.87 5.08
C LEU A 653 27.86 -15.38 5.40
N ASP A 654 26.98 -14.84 6.25
CA ASP A 654 26.96 -13.43 6.72
C ASP A 654 27.19 -12.39 5.61
N ASP A 655 26.52 -12.55 4.46
CA ASP A 655 26.58 -11.60 3.33
C ASP A 655 25.25 -10.82 3.23
N PRO A 656 25.26 -9.48 3.26
CA PRO A 656 24.04 -8.66 3.19
C PRO A 656 23.30 -8.76 1.85
N ARG A 657 23.90 -9.33 0.80
CA ARG A 657 23.27 -9.56 -0.52
C ARG A 657 22.44 -10.84 -0.56
N LEU A 658 22.54 -11.70 0.46
CA LEU A 658 21.84 -12.96 0.56
C LEU A 658 20.57 -12.80 1.40
N VAL A 659 19.43 -13.21 0.84
CA VAL A 659 18.14 -13.14 1.54
C VAL A 659 17.40 -14.45 1.39
N ALA A 660 16.96 -15.02 2.51
CA ALA A 660 16.04 -16.16 2.52
C ALA A 660 14.60 -15.65 2.63
N VAL A 661 13.72 -16.15 1.78
CA VAL A 661 12.31 -15.73 1.73
C VAL A 661 11.40 -16.90 1.38
N THR A 662 10.13 -16.81 1.74
CA THR A 662 9.09 -17.67 1.18
C THR A 662 8.71 -17.23 -0.24
N PRO A 663 8.08 -18.09 -1.06
CA PRO A 663 7.60 -17.71 -2.39
C PRO A 663 6.69 -16.48 -2.40
N LEU A 664 5.83 -16.34 -1.38
CA LEU A 664 4.92 -15.20 -1.24
C LEU A 664 5.69 -13.90 -0.92
N GLN A 665 6.71 -13.96 -0.06
CA GLN A 665 7.57 -12.81 0.24
C GLN A 665 8.48 -12.43 -0.94
N ALA A 666 8.87 -13.40 -1.77
CA ALA A 666 9.67 -13.16 -2.97
C ALA A 666 8.86 -12.47 -4.09
N LYS A 667 7.53 -12.46 -4.00
CA LYS A 667 6.66 -11.87 -5.02
C LYS A 667 6.88 -10.35 -5.12
N GLY A 668 6.91 -9.84 -6.35
CA GLY A 668 7.26 -8.45 -6.63
C GLY A 668 8.74 -8.10 -6.45
N LEU A 669 9.59 -9.03 -6.00
CA LEU A 669 11.04 -8.84 -5.88
C LEU A 669 11.79 -9.53 -7.03
N GLU A 670 13.00 -9.08 -7.33
CA GLU A 670 13.90 -9.67 -8.33
C GLU A 670 15.29 -9.86 -7.72
N TYR A 671 15.96 -10.96 -8.06
CA TYR A 671 17.31 -11.28 -7.58
C TYR A 671 18.22 -11.63 -8.75
N ASP A 672 19.52 -11.34 -8.66
CA ASP A 672 20.46 -11.75 -9.71
C ASP A 672 20.62 -13.28 -9.77
N GLY A 673 20.72 -13.92 -8.61
CA GLY A 673 20.72 -15.37 -8.46
C GLY A 673 19.56 -15.83 -7.58
N VAL A 674 18.92 -16.94 -7.95
CA VAL A 674 17.88 -17.56 -7.12
C VAL A 674 18.15 -19.05 -6.92
N ILE A 675 17.98 -19.50 -5.69
CA ILE A 675 17.95 -20.92 -5.31
C ILE A 675 16.53 -21.25 -4.85
N VAL A 676 15.84 -22.13 -5.56
CA VAL A 676 14.52 -22.65 -5.15
C VAL A 676 14.70 -24.00 -4.46
N VAL A 677 14.29 -24.06 -3.19
CA VAL A 677 14.49 -25.21 -2.30
C VAL A 677 13.19 -26.01 -2.22
N ALA A 678 13.25 -27.32 -2.44
CA ALA A 678 12.12 -28.23 -2.40
C ALA A 678 10.85 -27.72 -3.15
N PRO A 679 10.92 -27.50 -4.48
CA PRO A 679 9.78 -27.05 -5.29
C PRO A 679 8.44 -27.78 -5.06
N ASP A 680 8.42 -29.11 -4.87
CA ASP A 680 7.16 -29.83 -4.63
C ASP A 680 6.52 -29.48 -3.28
N ASP A 681 7.33 -29.24 -2.25
CA ASP A 681 6.86 -28.78 -0.94
C ASP A 681 6.26 -27.35 -1.08
N ILE A 682 6.82 -26.50 -1.94
CA ILE A 682 6.24 -25.18 -2.26
C ILE A 682 4.85 -25.34 -2.88
N VAL A 683 4.68 -26.25 -3.84
CA VAL A 683 3.39 -26.51 -4.48
C VAL A 683 2.36 -27.06 -3.48
N ALA A 684 2.79 -27.94 -2.58
CA ALA A 684 1.92 -28.56 -1.58
C ALA A 684 1.49 -27.60 -0.46
N GLU A 685 2.36 -26.69 -0.04
CA GLU A 685 2.13 -25.78 1.10
C GLU A 685 1.49 -24.45 0.69
N SER A 686 1.45 -24.10 -0.60
CA SER A 686 0.99 -22.79 -1.06
C SER A 686 -0.45 -22.81 -1.63
N PRO A 687 -1.32 -21.83 -1.31
CA PRO A 687 -2.70 -21.77 -1.82
C PRO A 687 -2.84 -21.80 -3.35
N GLY A 688 -1.86 -21.22 -4.07
CA GLY A 688 -1.84 -21.15 -5.53
C GLY A 688 -1.09 -22.30 -6.23
N GLY A 689 -0.65 -23.32 -5.48
CA GLY A 689 -0.01 -24.52 -6.02
C GLY A 689 1.13 -24.22 -6.99
N VAL A 690 1.06 -24.77 -8.21
CA VAL A 690 2.10 -24.64 -9.25
C VAL A 690 2.30 -23.19 -9.70
N ARG A 691 1.30 -22.32 -9.59
CA ARG A 691 1.46 -20.88 -9.93
C ARG A 691 2.41 -20.18 -8.97
N VAL A 692 2.48 -20.60 -7.71
CA VAL A 692 3.41 -20.05 -6.72
C VAL A 692 4.84 -20.52 -7.03
N LEU A 693 5.01 -21.76 -7.50
CA LEU A 693 6.29 -22.22 -8.03
C LEU A 693 6.70 -21.42 -9.28
N TYR A 694 5.77 -21.12 -10.18
CA TYR A 694 6.02 -20.24 -11.34
C TYR A 694 6.51 -18.85 -10.91
N VAL A 695 5.94 -18.26 -9.86
CA VAL A 695 6.44 -17.00 -9.27
C VAL A 695 7.89 -17.16 -8.81
N ALA A 696 8.20 -18.21 -8.04
CA ALA A 696 9.55 -18.47 -7.52
C ALA A 696 10.60 -18.64 -8.64
N LEU A 697 10.25 -19.42 -9.68
CA LEU A 697 11.14 -19.68 -10.83
C LEU A 697 11.41 -18.45 -11.70
N THR A 698 10.55 -17.43 -11.63
CA THR A 698 10.65 -16.22 -12.48
C THR A 698 11.27 -15.01 -11.78
N ARG A 699 11.65 -15.14 -10.50
CA ARG A 699 12.39 -14.10 -9.76
C ARG A 699 13.85 -13.84 -10.21
N PRO A 700 14.60 -14.81 -10.79
CA PRO A 700 15.99 -14.56 -11.13
C PRO A 700 16.16 -13.74 -12.41
N THR A 701 17.09 -12.80 -12.37
CA THR A 701 17.53 -11.98 -13.51
C THR A 701 18.84 -12.49 -14.13
N GLN A 702 19.55 -13.47 -13.55
CA GLN A 702 20.76 -14.04 -14.20
C GLN A 702 20.91 -15.55 -14.05
N ARG A 703 20.75 -16.10 -12.84
CA ARG A 703 21.01 -17.51 -12.54
C ARG A 703 19.87 -18.12 -11.75
N LEU A 704 19.49 -19.35 -12.11
CA LEU A 704 18.51 -20.15 -11.38
C LEU A 704 19.13 -21.50 -11.02
N VAL A 705 19.01 -21.87 -9.74
CA VAL A 705 19.33 -23.19 -9.21
C VAL A 705 18.09 -23.73 -8.51
N THR A 706 17.77 -24.99 -8.70
CA THR A 706 16.75 -25.69 -7.90
C THR A 706 17.40 -26.84 -7.15
N VAL A 707 16.97 -27.08 -5.91
CA VAL A 707 17.52 -28.15 -5.06
C VAL A 707 16.37 -28.98 -4.49
N ASP A 708 16.25 -30.21 -4.99
CA ASP A 708 15.23 -31.17 -4.57
C ASP A 708 15.78 -32.14 -3.50
N PRO A 709 15.02 -32.42 -2.42
CA PRO A 709 15.42 -33.34 -1.34
C PRO A 709 15.25 -34.83 -1.67
N ASP A 710 14.65 -35.18 -2.81
CA ASP A 710 14.55 -36.54 -3.31
C ASP A 710 14.33 -36.56 -4.83
N PRO A 711 15.22 -37.18 -5.64
CA PRO A 711 15.01 -37.33 -7.09
C PRO A 711 13.71 -38.07 -7.46
N ALA A 712 13.17 -38.91 -6.58
CA ALA A 712 11.96 -39.69 -6.82
C ALA A 712 10.65 -38.93 -6.52
N ARG A 713 10.72 -37.75 -5.89
CA ARG A 713 9.56 -36.91 -5.56
C ARG A 713 9.44 -35.65 -6.42
N ALA A 714 10.32 -35.46 -7.40
CA ALA A 714 10.40 -34.27 -8.23
C ALA A 714 9.25 -34.19 -9.28
N ASP A 715 8.01 -34.25 -8.84
CA ASP A 715 6.80 -34.29 -9.66
C ASP A 715 6.66 -33.03 -10.52
N TRP A 716 7.13 -31.89 -10.00
CA TRP A 716 7.22 -30.64 -10.77
C TRP A 716 8.11 -30.77 -12.01
N ARG A 717 9.14 -31.63 -11.99
CA ARG A 717 10.06 -31.86 -13.13
C ARG A 717 9.46 -32.74 -14.22
N GLU A 718 8.41 -33.52 -13.93
CA GLU A 718 7.71 -34.31 -14.96
C GLU A 718 7.11 -33.43 -16.06
N SER A 719 6.89 -32.14 -15.76
CA SER A 719 6.40 -31.13 -16.72
C SER A 719 7.44 -30.75 -17.80
N LEU A 720 8.71 -31.08 -17.59
CA LEU A 720 9.80 -30.61 -18.45
C LEU A 720 9.97 -31.50 -19.69
N ARG A 721 9.79 -30.91 -20.87
CA ARG A 721 10.14 -31.54 -22.15
C ARG A 721 11.50 -31.03 -22.60
N TRP A 722 12.56 -31.79 -22.34
CA TRP A 722 13.88 -31.45 -22.89
C TRP A 722 13.91 -31.78 -24.39
N PRO A 723 14.43 -30.90 -25.27
CA PRO A 723 14.79 -31.33 -26.61
C PRO A 723 15.84 -32.42 -26.47
N ALA A 724 15.59 -33.63 -26.99
CA ALA A 724 16.56 -34.72 -26.94
C ALA A 724 17.96 -34.18 -27.35
N ASN A 725 18.94 -34.29 -26.45
CA ASN A 725 20.32 -34.02 -26.82
C ASN A 725 20.71 -35.05 -27.89
N ASP A 726 20.74 -34.61 -29.15
CA ASP A 726 21.49 -35.28 -30.23
C ASP A 726 22.95 -34.82 -30.21
#